data_AF-A0A507F8B7-F1
#
_entry.id   AF-A0A507F8B7-F1
#
_cell.length_a   1.000
_cell.length_b   1.000
_cell.length_c   1.000
_cell.angle_alpha   90.00
_cell.angle_beta   90.00
_cell.angle_gamma   90.00
#
_symmetry.space_group_name_H-M   'P 1'
#
loop_
_entity.id
_entity.type
_entity.pdbx_description
1 polymer ?
#
loop_
_entity_poly.entity_id
_entity_poly.type
_entity_poly.pdbx_seq_one_letter_code
_entity_poly.pdbx_strand_id
1 'polypeptide(L)'
;MHNNLFRSKATVILVPNNIADQWEQEIRKCLGDSVSVIQMKGKPNYTKTSLQDVLTCDFVILSYQFLVNGAYRGAKENGRHLSNYGRNLDLENSAADRQKFVTGRKNGDFAFTWCHFHRIVCDEFHEVLEKQHAIRDQVLHLSADFLWGLTGTPTFTSMGVISRYADFLNLDATNEWAIPQLEMFRFIQNRVRRNEPDVTYPPPVFETFSCRQTPIERAFYQSCMHSGVVNLLKLCNHYQIGREGAKLGAHAAMTIEKVTQMVQKNRVSEIADLTEQIARMEEEAEELRSRLEASNDKLGIKTTEARVRTIAAKVAETRAQLASIQAQFNFFENFVNTYLSKGGQKIECNVCLEEDVQGEIGIVPCGHSFCGECADAISTQGKCPSCREVFQVGEVMKVLPPPAVEPVQENADGEEAGVEDGPENLDPNMFGSKIREVVKYIKEESIKSDDHRFIVFIQYSDLADLVSAALKTYGLSTARVKNGWQQREKALRQFRAGLSKPATATIENSDAVLAEISEPAIDPSDPKGKGKRVAEDQPEVEGLKAAKQVKLNTPAQKPVKVLMLSARDSVSGLNLTEASHCIILHPFVSEREENAIASEQQGIARVLRKGQEKTVKIVRFYVERTVEQDIHEIRVQALDAAR
;
A
#
# COMPACT_ATOMS: atom_id res chain seq x y z
N MET A 1 17.67 -28.44 29.20
CA MET A 1 16.31 -28.05 28.81
C MET A 1 15.82 -26.98 29.77
N HIS A 2 14.82 -26.20 29.39
CA HIS A 2 14.11 -25.26 30.26
C HIS A 2 12.61 -25.52 30.06
N ASN A 3 11.86 -25.80 31.13
CA ASN A 3 10.42 -26.14 31.07
C ASN A 3 10.06 -27.16 29.96
N ASN A 4 10.81 -28.27 29.86
CA ASN A 4 10.62 -29.30 28.83
C ASN A 4 10.88 -28.87 27.37
N LEU A 5 11.61 -27.76 27.16
CA LEU A 5 12.06 -27.28 25.85
C LEU A 5 13.59 -27.35 25.70
N PHE A 6 14.07 -27.51 24.46
CA PHE A 6 15.50 -27.47 24.16
C PHE A 6 16.03 -26.04 24.32
N ARG A 7 17.13 -25.86 25.05
CA ARG A 7 17.71 -24.53 25.25
C ARG A 7 18.55 -24.16 24.02
N SER A 8 18.28 -23.01 23.43
CA SER A 8 19.10 -22.41 22.37
C SER A 8 19.71 -21.11 22.87
N LYS A 9 20.96 -20.85 22.51
CA LYS A 9 21.61 -19.55 22.75
C LYS A 9 21.18 -18.48 21.75
N ALA A 10 20.40 -18.86 20.74
CA ALA A 10 20.07 -17.98 19.64
C ALA A 10 19.19 -16.80 20.07
N THR A 11 19.43 -15.65 19.45
CA THR A 11 18.50 -14.53 19.40
C THR A 11 17.62 -14.68 18.16
N VAL A 12 16.32 -14.84 18.37
CA VAL A 12 15.32 -14.91 17.30
C VAL A 12 14.86 -13.50 16.96
N ILE A 13 14.91 -13.12 15.69
CA ILE A 13 14.46 -11.83 15.18
C ILE A 13 13.32 -12.09 14.21
N LEU A 14 12.11 -11.70 14.63
CA LEU A 14 10.89 -11.79 13.84
C LEU A 14 10.73 -10.51 13.04
N VAL A 15 10.59 -10.64 11.72
CA VAL A 15 10.64 -9.50 10.80
C VAL A 15 9.62 -9.62 9.67
N PRO A 16 9.19 -8.51 9.07
CA PRO A 16 8.59 -8.52 7.75
C PRO A 16 9.51 -9.18 6.71
N ASN A 17 8.93 -9.92 5.76
CA ASN A 17 9.69 -10.74 4.80
C ASN A 17 10.68 -9.90 3.96
N ASN A 18 10.36 -8.64 3.73
CA ASN A 18 11.14 -7.70 2.94
C ASN A 18 12.42 -7.17 3.62
N ILE A 19 12.59 -7.30 4.94
CA ILE A 19 13.76 -6.75 5.65
C ILE A 19 14.68 -7.82 6.23
N ALA A 20 14.35 -9.10 6.08
CA ALA A 20 15.16 -10.18 6.62
C ALA A 20 16.61 -10.16 6.11
N ASP A 21 16.83 -9.79 4.85
CA ASP A 21 18.18 -9.69 4.27
C ASP A 21 18.94 -8.48 4.84
N GLN A 22 18.24 -7.37 5.06
CA GLN A 22 18.82 -6.17 5.67
C GLN A 22 19.24 -6.43 7.12
N TRP A 23 18.43 -7.16 7.90
CA TRP A 23 18.79 -7.55 9.25
C TRP A 23 20.05 -8.41 9.31
N GLU A 24 20.19 -9.38 8.41
CA GLU A 24 21.41 -10.20 8.33
C GLU A 24 22.64 -9.34 8.02
N GLN A 25 22.53 -8.42 7.06
CA GLN A 25 23.61 -7.50 6.71
C GLN A 25 24.02 -6.62 7.89
N GLU A 26 23.06 -6.03 8.62
CA GLU A 26 23.37 -5.17 9.76
C GLU A 26 23.97 -5.97 10.93
N ILE A 27 23.53 -7.21 11.17
CA ILE A 27 24.14 -8.11 12.16
C ILE A 27 25.61 -8.37 11.81
N ARG A 28 25.89 -8.75 10.56
CA ARG A 28 27.26 -9.01 10.09
C ARG A 28 28.12 -7.75 10.11
N LYS A 29 27.55 -6.60 9.77
CA LYS A 29 28.24 -5.30 9.84
C LYS A 29 28.61 -4.91 11.26
N CYS A 30 27.73 -5.15 12.23
CA CYS A 30 27.96 -4.77 13.63
C CYS A 30 28.83 -5.78 14.39
N LEU A 31 28.72 -7.08 14.07
CA LEU A 31 29.32 -8.16 14.85
C LEU A 31 30.38 -8.97 14.09
N GLY A 32 30.61 -8.67 12.81
CA GLY A 32 31.49 -9.42 11.91
C GLY A 32 30.89 -10.76 11.44
N ASP A 33 31.67 -11.53 10.67
CA ASP A 33 31.25 -12.84 10.15
C ASP A 33 31.47 -14.01 11.12
N SER A 34 31.95 -13.74 12.33
CA SER A 34 32.13 -14.76 13.37
C SER A 34 30.83 -15.28 13.98
N VAL A 35 29.70 -14.59 13.75
CA VAL A 35 28.39 -15.00 14.25
C VAL A 35 27.65 -15.87 13.24
N SER A 36 27.01 -16.92 13.74
CA SER A 36 26.20 -17.82 12.94
C SER A 36 24.76 -17.31 12.82
N VAL A 37 24.32 -17.04 11.59
CA VAL A 37 23.00 -16.48 11.28
C VAL A 37 22.23 -17.45 10.39
N ILE A 38 21.01 -17.81 10.79
CA ILE A 38 20.09 -18.63 10.01
C ILE A 38 18.89 -17.79 9.61
N GLN A 39 18.59 -17.72 8.32
CA GLN A 39 17.45 -16.98 7.80
C GLN A 39 16.34 -17.92 7.31
N MET A 40 15.10 -17.71 7.75
CA MET A 40 13.92 -18.47 7.32
C MET A 40 12.80 -17.55 6.76
N LYS A 41 12.80 -17.43 5.45
CA LYS A 41 11.78 -16.68 4.67
C LYS A 41 10.69 -17.59 4.09
N GLY A 42 10.95 -18.90 3.99
CA GLY A 42 10.02 -19.83 3.36
C GLY A 42 10.49 -21.29 3.39
N LYS A 43 9.74 -22.15 2.68
CA LYS A 43 9.99 -23.60 2.60
C LYS A 43 11.44 -23.97 2.24
N PRO A 44 12.11 -23.36 1.23
CA PRO A 44 13.44 -23.79 0.81
C PRO A 44 14.48 -23.71 1.93
N ASN A 45 14.50 -22.61 2.70
CA ASN A 45 15.41 -22.44 3.84
C ASN A 45 15.10 -23.44 4.96
N TYR A 46 13.81 -23.60 5.26
CA TYR A 46 13.36 -24.51 6.31
C TYR A 46 13.71 -25.97 6.02
N THR A 47 13.50 -26.45 4.78
CA THR A 47 13.82 -27.84 4.40
C THR A 47 15.30 -28.17 4.39
N LYS A 48 16.18 -27.15 4.35
CA LYS A 48 17.63 -27.33 4.39
C LYS A 48 18.21 -27.28 5.80
N THR A 49 17.47 -26.73 6.76
CA THR A 49 17.96 -26.49 8.13
C THR A 49 17.57 -27.66 9.05
N SER A 50 18.47 -28.08 9.92
CA SER A 50 18.22 -29.08 10.96
C SER A 50 17.85 -28.44 12.31
N LEU A 51 17.29 -29.23 13.23
CA LEU A 51 17.06 -28.77 14.61
C LEU A 51 18.39 -28.42 15.30
N GLN A 52 19.46 -29.18 15.03
CA GLN A 52 20.78 -28.93 15.61
C GLN A 52 21.31 -27.54 15.23
N ASP A 53 21.10 -27.11 13.98
CA ASP A 53 21.53 -25.80 13.50
C ASP A 53 20.85 -24.68 14.29
N VAL A 54 19.53 -24.79 14.51
CA VAL A 54 18.74 -23.81 15.28
C VAL A 54 19.16 -23.75 16.75
N LEU A 55 19.57 -24.88 17.34
CA LEU A 55 20.02 -24.94 18.73
C LEU A 55 21.43 -24.35 18.94
N THR A 56 22.27 -24.39 17.91
CA THR A 56 23.68 -24.01 17.99
C THR A 56 23.99 -22.63 17.40
N CYS A 57 23.11 -22.09 16.56
CA CYS A 57 23.30 -20.76 15.98
C CYS A 57 23.23 -19.61 17.00
N ASP A 58 23.75 -18.45 16.61
CA ASP A 58 23.69 -17.23 17.42
C ASP A 58 22.46 -16.38 17.10
N PHE A 59 22.02 -16.38 15.83
CA PHE A 59 20.85 -15.63 15.38
C PHE A 59 19.95 -16.46 14.46
N VAL A 60 18.65 -16.33 14.65
CA VAL A 60 17.63 -16.85 13.72
C VAL A 60 16.74 -15.70 13.27
N ILE A 61 16.76 -15.38 11.98
CA ILE A 61 15.89 -14.37 11.38
C ILE A 61 14.69 -15.07 10.77
N LEU A 62 13.49 -14.81 11.31
CA LEU A 62 12.24 -15.44 10.90
C LEU A 62 11.32 -14.40 10.27
N SER A 63 10.82 -14.68 9.06
CA SER A 63 9.75 -13.84 8.50
C SER A 63 8.41 -14.16 9.17
N TYR A 64 7.57 -13.15 9.42
CA TYR A 64 6.21 -13.38 9.95
C TYR A 64 5.37 -14.34 9.08
N GLN A 65 5.49 -14.22 7.75
CA GLN A 65 4.75 -15.04 6.81
C GLN A 65 5.17 -16.52 6.84
N PHE A 66 6.43 -16.80 7.23
CA PHE A 66 6.91 -18.17 7.34
C PHE A 66 6.22 -18.92 8.49
N LEU A 67 5.90 -18.26 9.61
CA LEU A 67 5.25 -18.89 10.77
C LEU A 67 3.89 -19.50 10.45
N VAL A 68 3.20 -18.99 9.43
CA VAL A 68 1.89 -19.49 8.98
C VAL A 68 1.98 -20.31 7.70
N ASN A 69 3.20 -20.57 7.20
CA ASN A 69 3.39 -21.37 6.00
C ASN A 69 3.05 -22.84 6.27
N GLY A 70 2.18 -23.44 5.46
CA GLY A 70 1.78 -24.85 5.63
C GLY A 70 2.94 -25.86 5.54
N ALA A 71 4.11 -25.50 5.02
CA ALA A 71 5.29 -26.34 5.06
C ALA A 71 5.96 -26.38 6.44
N TYR A 72 5.82 -25.33 7.25
CA TYR A 72 6.38 -25.26 8.60
C TYR A 72 5.58 -26.15 9.56
N ARG A 73 6.28 -26.99 10.33
CA ARG A 73 5.62 -27.92 11.27
C ARG A 73 4.81 -27.19 12.33
N GLY A 74 5.33 -26.08 12.87
CA GLY A 74 4.64 -25.32 13.92
C GLY A 74 3.30 -24.74 13.47
N ALA A 75 3.13 -24.42 12.18
CA ALA A 75 1.87 -23.95 11.62
C ALA A 75 0.74 -24.99 11.65
N LYS A 76 1.08 -26.29 11.74
CA LYS A 76 0.13 -27.42 11.68
C LYS A 76 -0.26 -27.96 13.05
N GLU A 77 0.46 -27.59 14.10
CA GLU A 77 0.48 -28.34 15.36
C GLU A 77 0.47 -27.44 16.60
N ASN A 78 -0.18 -26.27 16.53
CA ASN A 78 -0.30 -25.29 17.62
C ASN A 78 -0.52 -25.95 18.98
N GLY A 79 0.41 -25.74 19.92
CA GLY A 79 0.25 -26.16 21.32
C GLY A 79 0.53 -27.64 21.63
N ARG A 80 1.08 -28.44 20.71
CA ARG A 80 1.47 -29.82 21.04
C ARG A 80 2.79 -29.88 21.83
N HIS A 81 2.76 -30.59 22.96
CA HIS A 81 3.96 -30.84 23.76
C HIS A 81 5.03 -31.64 23.00
N LEU A 82 6.30 -31.32 23.28
CA LEU A 82 7.49 -31.97 22.72
C LEU A 82 7.47 -33.50 22.90
N SER A 83 6.89 -33.99 24.00
CA SER A 83 6.76 -35.40 24.35
C SER A 83 6.00 -36.23 23.30
N ASN A 84 5.07 -35.62 22.57
CA ASN A 84 4.31 -36.30 21.51
C ASN A 84 5.19 -36.76 20.33
N TYR A 85 6.37 -36.16 20.19
CA TYR A 85 7.26 -36.37 19.05
C TYR A 85 8.41 -37.32 19.36
N GLY A 86 8.71 -37.58 20.64
CA GLY A 86 9.80 -38.42 21.10
C GLY A 86 9.31 -39.76 21.66
N ARG A 87 8.48 -40.50 20.91
CA ARG A 87 7.98 -41.80 21.36
C ARG A 87 9.15 -42.72 21.74
N ASN A 88 9.13 -43.22 22.98
CA ASN A 88 10.16 -44.07 23.56
C ASN A 88 11.52 -43.40 23.84
N LEU A 89 11.57 -42.07 23.94
CA LEU A 89 12.77 -41.32 24.35
C LEU A 89 12.50 -40.56 25.66
N ASP A 90 13.39 -40.71 26.64
CA ASP A 90 13.34 -39.93 27.88
C ASP A 90 14.00 -38.56 27.66
N LEU A 91 13.24 -37.62 27.11
CA LEU A 91 13.75 -36.28 26.83
C LEU A 91 14.03 -35.49 28.12
N GLU A 92 13.34 -35.80 29.22
CA GLU A 92 13.45 -35.06 30.49
C GLU A 92 14.78 -35.37 31.19
N ASN A 93 15.15 -36.65 31.30
CA ASN A 93 16.30 -37.05 32.11
C ASN A 93 17.51 -37.51 31.29
N SER A 94 17.35 -37.98 30.05
CA SER A 94 18.45 -38.56 29.25
C SER A 94 19.04 -37.58 28.25
N ALA A 95 20.29 -37.15 28.50
CA ALA A 95 21.03 -36.32 27.55
C ALA A 95 21.32 -37.04 26.23
N ALA A 96 21.54 -38.36 26.28
CA ALA A 96 21.77 -39.17 25.09
C ALA A 96 20.50 -39.26 24.23
N ASP A 97 19.33 -39.42 24.84
CA ASP A 97 18.07 -39.51 24.09
C ASP A 97 17.63 -38.15 23.54
N ARG A 98 17.95 -37.06 24.25
CA ARG A 98 17.86 -35.70 23.70
C ARG A 98 18.75 -35.53 22.46
N GLN A 99 20.00 -35.96 22.51
CA GLN A 99 20.89 -35.85 21.36
C GLN A 99 20.39 -36.70 20.18
N LYS A 100 19.98 -37.95 20.45
CA LYS A 100 19.37 -38.83 19.43
C LYS A 100 18.11 -38.21 18.82
N PHE A 101 17.27 -37.57 19.63
CA PHE A 101 16.08 -36.87 19.14
C PHE A 101 16.47 -35.75 18.18
N VAL A 102 17.48 -34.94 18.53
CA VAL A 102 17.91 -33.80 17.70
C VAL A 102 18.54 -34.29 16.39
N THR A 103 19.48 -35.24 16.45
CA THR A 103 20.20 -35.73 15.26
C THR A 103 19.39 -36.69 14.40
N GLY A 104 18.37 -37.35 14.97
CA GLY A 104 17.50 -38.29 14.26
C GLY A 104 16.41 -37.63 13.41
N ARG A 105 16.29 -36.30 13.46
CA ARG A 105 15.30 -35.54 12.70
C ARG A 105 15.78 -35.25 11.29
N LYS A 106 14.84 -35.27 10.34
CA LYS A 106 15.09 -34.79 8.99
C LYS A 106 15.15 -33.26 8.98
N ASN A 107 15.89 -32.69 8.04
CA ASN A 107 15.90 -31.25 7.83
C ASN A 107 14.49 -30.76 7.51
N GLY A 108 14.09 -29.62 8.08
CA GLY A 108 12.72 -29.12 8.02
C GLY A 108 11.69 -29.97 8.77
N ASP A 109 12.11 -30.81 9.73
CA ASP A 109 11.21 -31.54 10.63
C ASP A 109 11.29 -31.04 12.08
N PHE A 110 11.04 -29.75 12.32
CA PHE A 110 11.08 -29.19 13.67
C PHE A 110 10.14 -27.99 13.84
N ALA A 111 9.77 -27.70 15.07
CA ALA A 111 9.03 -26.49 15.42
C ALA A 111 9.88 -25.57 16.32
N PHE A 112 9.81 -24.26 16.11
CA PHE A 112 10.49 -23.28 16.97
C PHE A 112 9.92 -23.31 18.40
N THR A 113 8.66 -23.72 18.57
CA THR A 113 8.03 -23.94 19.89
C THR A 113 8.64 -25.08 20.71
N TRP A 114 9.51 -25.91 20.11
CA TRP A 114 10.27 -26.93 20.84
C TRP A 114 11.50 -26.38 21.53
N CYS A 115 11.83 -25.11 21.27
CA CYS A 115 13.02 -24.46 21.76
C CYS A 115 12.66 -23.33 22.73
N HIS A 116 13.51 -23.16 23.74
CA HIS A 116 13.56 -21.99 24.59
C HIS A 116 14.80 -21.17 24.23
N PHE A 117 14.57 -19.98 23.68
CA PHE A 117 15.61 -19.11 23.14
C PHE A 117 16.19 -18.16 24.19
N HIS A 118 17.36 -17.60 23.93
CA HIS A 118 17.90 -16.55 24.78
C HIS A 118 17.06 -15.27 24.66
N ARG A 119 16.68 -14.89 23.43
CA ARG A 119 15.92 -13.66 23.19
C ARG A 119 15.03 -13.79 21.97
N ILE A 120 13.86 -13.20 22.02
CA ILE A 120 13.00 -12.95 20.86
C ILE A 120 12.86 -11.44 20.69
N VAL A 121 13.03 -10.96 19.46
CA VAL A 121 12.87 -9.57 19.06
C VAL A 121 11.84 -9.52 17.95
N CYS A 122 10.74 -8.80 18.16
CA CYS A 122 9.70 -8.54 17.17
C CYS A 122 9.94 -7.17 16.54
N ASP A 123 10.33 -7.13 15.28
CA ASP A 123 10.44 -5.88 14.52
C ASP A 123 9.09 -5.47 13.90
N GLU A 124 8.86 -4.18 13.74
CA GLU A 124 7.54 -3.62 13.40
C GLU A 124 6.43 -4.17 14.32
N PHE A 125 6.68 -4.11 15.64
CA PHE A 125 5.88 -4.81 16.64
C PHE A 125 4.39 -4.44 16.63
N HIS A 126 4.06 -3.20 16.23
CA HIS A 126 2.67 -2.76 16.06
C HIS A 126 1.91 -3.62 15.04
N GLU A 127 2.58 -4.07 13.96
CA GLU A 127 1.96 -4.94 12.97
C GLU A 127 1.62 -6.32 13.55
N VAL A 128 2.39 -6.83 14.53
CA VAL A 128 2.11 -8.14 15.13
C VAL A 128 0.78 -8.15 15.88
N LEU A 129 0.40 -7.02 16.47
CA LEU A 129 -0.88 -6.85 17.17
C LEU A 129 -2.06 -6.64 16.22
N GLU A 130 -1.79 -6.15 15.00
CA GLU A 130 -2.80 -5.89 13.96
C GLU A 130 -2.93 -7.03 12.94
N LYS A 131 -1.91 -7.88 12.78
CA LYS A 131 -1.88 -9.02 11.85
C LYS A 131 -2.87 -10.11 12.23
N GLN A 132 -3.12 -11.01 11.27
CA GLN A 132 -4.00 -12.18 11.43
C GLN A 132 -3.69 -12.93 12.73
N HIS A 133 -4.76 -13.33 13.44
CA HIS A 133 -4.70 -14.10 14.68
C HIS A 133 -3.69 -15.26 14.63
N ALA A 134 -3.59 -15.97 13.48
CA ALA A 134 -2.66 -17.08 13.31
C ALA A 134 -1.17 -16.70 13.49
N ILE A 135 -0.73 -15.52 13.01
CA ILE A 135 0.67 -15.08 13.20
C ILE A 135 0.90 -14.74 14.66
N ARG A 136 -0.01 -13.96 15.25
CA ARG A 136 0.06 -13.56 16.66
C ARG A 136 0.14 -14.78 17.57
N ASP A 137 -0.72 -15.76 17.35
CA ASP A 137 -0.75 -16.99 18.12
C ASP A 137 0.56 -17.76 17.97
N GLN A 138 1.14 -17.88 16.77
CA GLN A 138 2.45 -18.53 16.58
C GLN A 138 3.55 -17.87 17.41
N VAL A 139 3.59 -16.53 17.45
CA VAL A 139 4.62 -15.81 18.21
C VAL A 139 4.41 -15.97 19.72
N LEU A 140 3.17 -15.93 20.20
CA LEU A 140 2.85 -16.11 21.63
C LEU A 140 3.23 -17.50 22.17
N HIS A 141 3.30 -18.52 21.31
CA HIS A 141 3.74 -19.87 21.70
C HIS A 141 5.27 -20.03 21.71
N LEU A 142 6.03 -19.04 21.27
CA LEU A 142 7.49 -19.09 21.37
C LEU A 142 7.94 -18.80 22.80
N SER A 143 9.04 -19.42 23.21
CA SER A 143 9.57 -19.30 24.57
C SER A 143 10.97 -18.70 24.55
N ALA A 144 11.24 -17.71 25.41
CA ALA A 144 12.57 -17.12 25.56
C ALA A 144 12.80 -16.48 26.94
N ASP A 145 14.07 -16.24 27.30
CA ASP A 145 14.44 -15.48 28.52
C ASP A 145 14.03 -14.00 28.42
N PHE A 146 14.12 -13.41 27.21
CA PHE A 146 13.81 -12.00 26.96
C PHE A 146 12.94 -11.81 25.72
N LEU A 147 11.93 -10.93 25.80
CA LEU A 147 11.08 -10.55 24.68
C LEU A 147 11.14 -9.03 24.46
N TRP A 148 11.43 -8.62 23.23
CA TRP A 148 11.55 -7.22 22.83
C TRP A 148 10.62 -6.91 21.67
N GLY A 149 9.93 -5.79 21.73
CA GLY A 149 9.20 -5.22 20.60
C GLY A 149 9.89 -3.95 20.10
N LEU A 150 10.26 -3.93 18.83
CA LEU A 150 10.81 -2.75 18.14
C LEU A 150 9.71 -2.16 17.26
N THR A 151 9.45 -0.85 17.42
CA THR A 151 8.48 -0.14 16.58
C THR A 151 8.89 1.31 16.43
N GLY A 152 8.87 1.83 15.20
CA GLY A 152 9.08 3.26 14.93
C GLY A 152 7.82 4.10 15.17
N THR A 153 6.66 3.46 15.23
CA THR A 153 5.33 4.08 15.28
C THR A 153 4.48 3.42 16.37
N PRO A 154 4.84 3.57 17.66
CA PRO A 154 4.04 3.00 18.74
C PRO A 154 2.65 3.63 18.78
N THR A 155 1.61 2.82 18.58
CA THR A 155 0.20 3.24 18.57
C THR A 155 -0.37 3.32 19.99
N PHE A 156 0.27 4.06 20.90
CA PHE A 156 -0.19 4.23 22.29
C PHE A 156 -1.34 5.24 22.42
N THR A 157 -2.38 5.06 21.62
CA THR A 157 -3.45 6.05 21.43
C THR A 157 -4.68 5.75 22.29
N SER A 158 -4.80 4.52 22.78
CA SER A 158 -5.82 4.18 23.76
C SER A 158 -5.35 3.11 24.75
N MET A 159 -6.01 3.08 25.91
CA MET A 159 -5.76 2.10 26.96
C MET A 159 -5.86 0.67 26.43
N GLY A 160 -6.88 0.36 25.62
CA GLY A 160 -7.05 -0.98 25.04
C GLY A 160 -5.92 -1.39 24.10
N VAL A 161 -5.25 -0.43 23.44
CA VAL A 161 -4.07 -0.74 22.64
C VAL A 161 -2.88 -1.06 23.55
N ILE A 162 -2.65 -0.23 24.57
CA ILE A 162 -1.52 -0.40 25.51
C ILE A 162 -1.65 -1.71 26.30
N SER A 163 -2.85 -2.07 26.74
CA SER A 163 -3.09 -3.36 27.39
C SER A 163 -2.69 -4.52 26.47
N ARG A 164 -3.05 -4.50 25.17
CA ARG A 164 -2.63 -5.54 24.22
C ARG A 164 -1.11 -5.66 24.07
N TYR A 165 -0.37 -4.54 24.10
CA TYR A 165 1.09 -4.56 24.12
C TYR A 165 1.63 -5.21 25.40
N ALA A 166 1.07 -4.85 26.55
CA ALA A 166 1.48 -5.39 27.85
C ALA A 166 1.16 -6.89 27.98
N ASP A 167 -0.02 -7.33 27.52
CA ASP A 167 -0.42 -8.75 27.48
C ASP A 167 0.53 -9.56 26.63
N PHE A 168 0.86 -9.07 25.43
CA PHE A 168 1.78 -9.76 24.54
C PHE A 168 3.17 -9.91 25.17
N LEU A 169 3.60 -8.91 25.94
CA LEU A 169 4.86 -8.94 26.68
C LEU A 169 4.75 -9.70 28.02
N ASN A 170 3.65 -10.45 28.21
CA ASN A 170 3.41 -11.33 29.36
C ASN A 170 3.41 -10.58 30.70
N LEU A 171 2.83 -9.37 30.72
CA LEU A 171 2.67 -8.52 31.92
C LEU A 171 1.24 -8.52 32.47
N ASP A 172 0.41 -9.47 32.05
CA ASP A 172 -0.97 -9.74 32.52
C ASP A 172 -1.82 -8.46 32.68
N ALA A 173 -2.16 -7.83 31.55
CA ALA A 173 -2.92 -6.58 31.50
C ALA A 173 -4.41 -6.77 31.23
N THR A 174 -4.84 -7.93 30.74
CA THR A 174 -6.24 -8.28 30.55
C THR A 174 -6.91 -8.66 31.86
N ASN A 175 -7.51 -7.66 32.52
CA ASN A 175 -8.47 -7.73 33.64
C ASN A 175 -7.94 -7.69 35.08
N GLU A 176 -6.63 -7.58 35.32
CA GLU A 176 -6.07 -7.48 36.69
C GLU A 176 -5.52 -6.11 37.08
N TRP A 177 -5.52 -5.13 36.16
CA TRP A 177 -5.07 -3.79 36.52
C TRP A 177 -6.05 -3.12 37.48
N ALA A 178 -5.70 -3.13 38.77
CA ALA A 178 -6.48 -2.53 39.84
C ALA A 178 -6.82 -1.05 39.57
N ILE A 179 -5.91 -0.32 38.92
CA ILE A 179 -6.10 1.07 38.49
C ILE A 179 -5.55 1.21 37.05
N PRO A 180 -6.37 1.01 36.02
CA PRO A 180 -5.90 0.89 34.64
C PRO A 180 -5.06 2.07 34.12
N GLN A 181 -5.40 3.32 34.47
CA GLN A 181 -4.62 4.47 34.00
C GLN A 181 -3.21 4.55 34.63
N LEU A 182 -3.08 4.19 35.91
CA LEU A 182 -1.80 4.21 36.61
C LEU A 182 -0.89 3.08 36.12
N GLU A 183 -1.44 1.88 35.93
CA GLU A 183 -0.69 0.73 35.42
C GLU A 183 -0.27 0.94 33.96
N MET A 184 -1.12 1.56 33.14
CA MET A 184 -0.77 2.01 31.80
C MET A 184 0.44 2.97 31.82
N PHE A 185 0.39 3.99 32.69
CA PHE A 185 1.49 4.95 32.82
C PHE A 185 2.78 4.26 33.28
N ARG A 186 2.70 3.34 34.26
CA ARG A 186 3.83 2.54 34.72
C ARG A 186 4.40 1.65 33.63
N PHE A 187 3.56 1.04 32.80
CA PHE A 187 4.01 0.25 31.66
C PHE A 187 4.81 1.14 30.69
N ILE A 188 4.26 2.28 30.27
CA ILE A 188 4.95 3.20 29.38
C ILE A 188 6.28 3.65 29.98
N GLN A 189 6.28 4.11 31.24
CA GLN A 189 7.48 4.65 31.87
C GLN A 189 8.58 3.60 32.09
N ASN A 190 8.21 2.37 32.45
CA ASN A 190 9.20 1.35 32.85
C ASN A 190 9.57 0.38 31.73
N ARG A 191 8.70 0.18 30.74
CA ARG A 191 8.84 -0.88 29.71
C ARG A 191 8.99 -0.34 28.30
N VAL A 192 8.59 0.90 28.04
CA VAL A 192 8.82 1.56 26.75
C VAL A 192 10.09 2.40 26.86
N ARG A 193 10.98 2.24 25.89
CA ARG A 193 12.15 3.10 25.72
C ARG A 193 12.10 3.72 24.33
N ARG A 194 12.25 5.04 24.27
CA ARG A 194 12.43 5.77 23.02
C ARG A 194 13.91 6.08 22.88
N ASN A 195 14.51 5.56 21.81
CA ASN A 195 15.86 5.96 21.41
C ASN A 195 15.72 7.06 20.36
N GLU A 196 16.20 8.26 20.69
CA GLU A 196 16.33 9.35 19.73
C GLU A 196 17.82 9.42 19.36
N PRO A 197 18.23 8.80 18.24
CA PRO A 197 19.60 8.94 17.81
C PRO A 197 19.86 10.41 17.41
N ASP A 198 21.00 10.96 17.83
CA ASP A 198 21.48 12.25 17.33
C ASP A 198 21.77 12.12 15.83
N VAL A 199 20.76 12.40 15.02
CA VAL A 199 20.84 12.39 13.57
C VAL A 199 20.66 13.80 13.09
N THR A 200 21.77 14.43 12.72
CA THR A 200 21.78 15.75 12.10
C THR A 200 21.73 15.59 10.59
N TYR A 201 20.64 16.05 9.99
CA TYR A 201 20.53 16.31 8.56
C TYR A 201 20.11 17.78 8.35
N PRO A 202 20.34 18.37 7.17
CA PRO A 202 19.83 19.70 6.88
C PRO A 202 18.30 19.76 7.10
N PRO A 203 17.76 20.83 7.72
CA PRO A 203 16.33 20.93 7.99
C PRO A 203 15.50 20.79 6.71
N PRO A 204 14.42 19.98 6.70
CA PRO A 204 13.58 19.81 5.52
C PRO A 204 12.77 21.08 5.21
N VAL A 205 12.48 21.29 3.93
CA VAL A 205 11.57 22.34 3.46
C VAL A 205 10.20 21.72 3.20
N PHE A 206 9.14 22.33 3.72
CA PHE A 206 7.77 21.86 3.51
C PHE A 206 7.07 22.75 2.49
N GLU A 207 6.50 22.14 1.46
CA GLU A 207 5.72 22.83 0.42
C GLU A 207 4.34 22.15 0.28
N THR A 208 3.30 22.95 0.12
CA THR A 208 1.94 22.47 -0.09
C THR A 208 1.39 23.11 -1.36
N PHE A 209 0.83 22.29 -2.24
CA PHE A 209 0.22 22.69 -3.50
C PHE A 209 -1.27 22.35 -3.50
N SER A 210 -2.10 23.34 -3.76
CA SER A 210 -3.52 23.15 -4.00
C SER A 210 -3.77 22.87 -5.48
N CYS A 211 -4.65 21.92 -5.76
CA CYS A 211 -5.07 21.57 -7.12
C CYS A 211 -6.54 21.90 -7.30
N ARG A 212 -6.88 22.39 -8.50
CA ARG A 212 -8.26 22.68 -8.89
C ARG A 212 -8.70 21.68 -9.95
N GLN A 213 -9.83 21.03 -9.70
CA GLN A 213 -10.49 20.16 -10.66
C GLN A 213 -11.07 20.97 -11.82
N THR A 214 -11.09 20.38 -13.02
CA THR A 214 -11.89 20.92 -14.13
C THR A 214 -13.38 20.86 -13.80
N PRO A 215 -14.24 21.61 -14.51
CA PRO A 215 -15.68 21.53 -14.32
C PRO A 215 -16.25 20.10 -14.43
N ILE A 216 -15.75 19.30 -15.38
CA ILE A 216 -16.19 17.92 -15.56
C ILE A 216 -15.72 17.00 -14.42
N GLU A 217 -14.45 17.11 -13.99
CA GLU A 217 -13.95 16.37 -12.82
C GLU A 217 -14.76 16.71 -11.57
N ARG A 218 -15.09 17.99 -11.40
CA ARG A 218 -15.88 18.48 -10.27
C ARG A 218 -17.31 17.93 -10.30
N ALA A 219 -17.98 18.01 -11.44
CA ALA A 219 -19.32 17.46 -11.61
C ALA A 219 -19.33 15.95 -11.38
N PHE A 220 -18.30 15.23 -11.86
CA PHE A 220 -18.17 13.80 -11.62
C PHE A 220 -17.98 13.48 -10.13
N TYR A 221 -17.10 14.21 -9.44
CA TYR A 221 -16.91 14.10 -7.99
C TYR A 221 -18.21 14.34 -7.21
N GLN A 222 -18.95 15.40 -7.57
CA GLN A 222 -20.22 15.78 -6.94
C GLN A 222 -21.32 14.74 -7.14
N SER A 223 -21.44 14.18 -8.35
CA SER A 223 -22.34 13.07 -8.63
C SER A 223 -22.07 11.83 -7.76
N CYS A 224 -20.91 11.78 -7.10
CA CYS A 224 -20.49 10.71 -6.23
C CYS A 224 -20.44 11.09 -4.74
N MET A 225 -20.88 12.28 -4.32
CA MET A 225 -20.74 12.76 -2.91
C MET A 225 -21.39 11.86 -1.86
N HIS A 226 -22.43 11.11 -2.21
CA HIS A 226 -23.04 10.12 -1.31
C HIS A 226 -22.26 8.78 -1.24
N SER A 227 -21.14 8.67 -1.97
CA SER A 227 -20.23 7.53 -1.88
C SER A 227 -19.37 7.59 -0.61
N GLY A 228 -18.78 6.47 -0.22
CA GLY A 228 -17.81 6.44 0.88
C GLY A 228 -16.57 7.31 0.60
N VAL A 229 -15.98 7.86 1.67
CA VAL A 229 -14.81 8.75 1.64
C VAL A 229 -13.65 8.21 0.80
N VAL A 230 -13.39 6.90 0.86
CA VAL A 230 -12.33 6.26 0.05
C VAL A 230 -12.56 6.43 -1.46
N ASN A 231 -13.81 6.36 -1.92
CA ASN A 231 -14.13 6.58 -3.33
C ASN A 231 -13.92 8.06 -3.70
N LEU A 232 -14.39 8.98 -2.86
CA LEU A 232 -14.19 10.42 -3.08
C LEU A 232 -12.70 10.79 -3.13
N LEU A 233 -11.88 10.24 -2.23
CA LEU A 233 -10.43 10.44 -2.25
C LEU A 233 -9.79 9.96 -3.55
N LYS A 234 -10.21 8.79 -4.06
CA LYS A 234 -9.75 8.32 -5.37
C LYS A 234 -10.12 9.31 -6.47
N LEU A 235 -11.37 9.79 -6.51
CA LEU A 235 -11.86 10.76 -7.49
C LEU A 235 -11.16 12.13 -7.42
N CYS A 236 -10.63 12.53 -6.27
CA CYS A 236 -9.77 13.72 -6.17
C CYS A 236 -8.49 13.55 -6.99
N ASN A 237 -7.98 12.33 -7.10
CA ASN A 237 -6.71 12.05 -7.76
C ASN A 237 -6.87 11.80 -9.27
N HIS A 238 -7.93 11.10 -9.69
CA HIS A 238 -8.27 10.91 -11.11
C HIS A 238 -9.73 10.44 -11.28
N TYR A 239 -10.39 10.80 -12.38
CA TYR A 239 -11.77 10.37 -12.66
C TYR A 239 -11.88 8.86 -12.99
N GLN A 240 -10.81 8.24 -13.49
CA GLN A 240 -10.76 6.78 -13.76
C GLN A 240 -10.45 5.91 -12.55
N ILE A 241 -10.14 6.47 -11.37
CA ILE A 241 -9.83 5.67 -10.18
C ILE A 241 -10.98 5.82 -9.19
N GLY A 242 -11.69 4.72 -8.94
CA GLY A 242 -12.95 4.73 -8.20
C GLY A 242 -13.79 3.48 -8.49
N ARG A 243 -14.98 3.37 -7.86
CA ARG A 243 -15.90 2.24 -8.07
C ARG A 243 -16.29 2.09 -9.53
N GLU A 244 -16.53 3.21 -10.21
CA GLU A 244 -16.83 3.25 -11.64
C GLU A 244 -15.59 2.94 -12.48
N GLY A 245 -14.44 3.49 -12.11
CA GLY A 245 -13.14 3.22 -12.72
C GLY A 245 -12.75 1.73 -12.80
N ALA A 246 -12.99 0.98 -11.72
CA ALA A 246 -12.70 -0.45 -11.67
C ALA A 246 -13.55 -1.28 -12.66
N LYS A 247 -14.76 -0.83 -12.99
CA LYS A 247 -15.61 -1.46 -14.02
C LYS A 247 -15.14 -1.14 -15.46
N LEU A 248 -14.33 -0.08 -15.65
CA LEU A 248 -13.88 0.37 -16.97
C LEU A 248 -12.72 -0.46 -17.54
N GLY A 249 -12.05 -1.29 -16.73
CA GLY A 249 -11.04 -2.26 -17.19
C GLY A 249 -9.80 -1.67 -17.87
N ALA A 250 -9.64 -0.35 -17.88
CA ALA A 250 -8.58 0.32 -18.62
C ALA A 250 -7.39 0.67 -17.71
N HIS A 251 -6.24 0.05 -17.96
CA HIS A 251 -4.96 0.43 -17.36
C HIS A 251 -4.31 1.65 -18.05
N ALA A 252 -4.89 2.12 -19.15
CA ALA A 252 -4.43 3.27 -19.91
C ALA A 252 -5.30 4.50 -19.61
N ALA A 253 -4.65 5.67 -19.53
CA ALA A 253 -5.32 6.94 -19.43
C ALA A 253 -6.29 7.13 -20.61
N MET A 254 -7.52 7.55 -20.33
CA MET A 254 -8.55 7.82 -21.35
C MET A 254 -9.03 9.25 -21.20
N THR A 255 -9.49 9.84 -22.30
CA THR A 255 -10.06 11.18 -22.23
C THR A 255 -11.31 11.20 -21.35
N ILE A 256 -11.56 12.34 -20.73
CA ILE A 256 -12.69 12.54 -19.83
C ILE A 256 -14.03 12.35 -20.54
N GLU A 257 -14.14 12.67 -21.85
CA GLU A 257 -15.33 12.44 -22.67
C GLU A 257 -15.63 10.95 -22.81
N LYS A 258 -14.59 10.14 -23.05
CA LYS A 258 -14.75 8.69 -23.21
C LYS A 258 -15.15 8.04 -21.90
N VAL A 259 -14.59 8.49 -20.78
CA VAL A 259 -15.01 8.03 -19.45
C VAL A 259 -16.43 8.47 -19.15
N THR A 260 -16.80 9.70 -19.49
CA THR A 260 -18.16 10.24 -19.37
C THR A 260 -19.17 9.35 -20.10
N GLN A 261 -18.91 9.00 -21.36
CA GLN A 261 -19.78 8.11 -22.14
C GLN A 261 -19.92 6.71 -21.51
N MET A 262 -18.83 6.15 -20.99
CA MET A 262 -18.86 4.83 -20.35
C MET A 262 -19.62 4.85 -19.02
N VAL A 263 -19.43 5.88 -18.20
CA VAL A 263 -20.17 6.08 -16.94
C VAL A 263 -21.66 6.21 -17.24
N GLN A 264 -22.04 7.01 -18.25
CA GLN A 264 -23.43 7.16 -18.67
C GLN A 264 -24.03 5.80 -19.05
N LYS A 265 -23.35 5.04 -19.91
CA LYS A 265 -23.80 3.70 -20.31
C LYS A 265 -23.96 2.75 -19.11
N ASN A 266 -22.99 2.74 -18.18
CA ASN A 266 -23.03 1.90 -16.99
C ASN A 266 -24.20 2.28 -16.08
N ARG A 267 -24.42 3.57 -15.83
CA ARG A 267 -25.53 4.06 -14.99
C ARG A 267 -26.89 3.74 -15.61
N VAL A 268 -27.05 3.87 -16.93
CA VAL A 268 -28.28 3.48 -17.64
C VAL A 268 -28.57 1.99 -17.42
N SER A 269 -27.56 1.13 -17.54
CA SER A 269 -27.70 -0.30 -17.27
C SER A 269 -28.08 -0.56 -15.81
N GLU A 270 -27.42 0.09 -14.86
CA GLU A 270 -27.68 -0.10 -13.42
C GLU A 270 -29.09 0.39 -13.01
N ILE A 271 -29.56 1.50 -13.60
CA ILE A 271 -30.94 1.99 -13.43
C ILE A 271 -31.94 0.97 -13.97
N ALA A 272 -31.69 0.39 -15.15
CA ALA A 272 -32.56 -0.63 -15.74
C ALA A 272 -32.60 -1.89 -14.86
N ASP A 273 -31.46 -2.39 -14.41
CA ASP A 273 -31.34 -3.58 -13.57
C ASP A 273 -32.07 -3.41 -12.22
N LEU A 274 -31.93 -2.25 -11.58
CA LEU A 274 -32.63 -1.95 -10.32
C LEU A 274 -34.14 -1.82 -10.53
N THR A 275 -34.56 -1.22 -11.65
CA THR A 275 -35.98 -1.09 -12.01
C THR A 275 -36.61 -2.46 -12.21
N GLU A 276 -35.94 -3.36 -12.93
CA GLU A 276 -36.39 -4.74 -13.15
C GLU A 276 -36.44 -5.53 -11.83
N GLN A 277 -35.42 -5.38 -10.97
CA GLN A 277 -35.40 -6.01 -9.65
C GLN A 277 -36.58 -5.57 -8.77
N ILE A 278 -36.91 -4.27 -8.77
CA ILE A 278 -38.07 -3.74 -8.05
C ILE A 278 -39.34 -4.36 -8.60
N ALA A 279 -39.55 -4.36 -9.91
CA ALA A 279 -40.73 -4.93 -10.54
C ALA A 279 -40.93 -6.40 -10.16
N ARG A 280 -39.88 -7.22 -10.23
CA ARG A 280 -39.91 -8.64 -9.85
C ARG A 280 -40.26 -8.85 -8.37
N MET A 281 -39.69 -8.04 -7.47
CA MET A 281 -40.00 -8.14 -6.04
C MET A 281 -41.43 -7.70 -5.73
N GLU A 282 -41.95 -6.70 -6.44
CA GLU A 282 -43.33 -6.27 -6.28
C GLU A 282 -44.33 -7.31 -6.79
N GLU A 283 -44.02 -7.97 -7.91
CA GLU A 283 -44.79 -9.11 -8.41
C GLU A 283 -44.82 -10.28 -7.41
N GLU A 284 -43.66 -10.66 -6.85
CA GLU A 284 -43.59 -11.70 -5.80
C GLU A 284 -44.41 -11.29 -4.55
N ALA A 285 -44.32 -10.03 -4.13
CA ALA A 285 -45.08 -9.53 -2.99
C ALA A 285 -46.59 -9.58 -3.25
N GLU A 286 -47.03 -9.32 -4.48
CA GLU A 286 -48.44 -9.35 -4.87
C GLU A 286 -48.98 -10.77 -4.97
N GLU A 287 -48.21 -11.71 -5.53
CA GLU A 287 -48.57 -13.13 -5.56
C GLU A 287 -48.74 -13.68 -4.14
N LEU A 288 -47.83 -13.33 -3.23
CA LEU A 288 -47.90 -13.75 -1.82
C LEU A 288 -49.10 -13.12 -1.10
N ARG A 289 -49.47 -11.87 -1.42
CA ARG A 289 -50.68 -11.22 -0.89
C ARG A 289 -51.94 -11.91 -1.36
N SER A 290 -52.06 -12.22 -2.66
CA SER A 290 -53.21 -12.95 -3.20
C SER A 290 -53.36 -14.35 -2.57
N ARG A 291 -52.25 -15.06 -2.33
CA ARG A 291 -52.25 -16.35 -1.61
C ARG A 291 -52.69 -16.22 -0.15
N LEU A 292 -52.42 -15.07 0.48
CA LEU A 292 -52.82 -14.79 1.86
C LEU A 292 -54.35 -14.67 1.96
N GLU A 293 -54.97 -13.96 1.03
CA GLU A 293 -56.42 -13.76 0.95
C GLU A 293 -57.18 -15.09 0.73
N ALA A 294 -56.57 -16.04 0.03
CA ALA A 294 -57.14 -17.35 -0.26
C ALA A 294 -56.89 -18.41 0.84
N SER A 295 -56.10 -18.13 1.87
CA SER A 295 -55.67 -19.12 2.86
C SER A 295 -56.53 -19.14 4.13
N ASN A 296 -56.89 -20.33 4.60
CA ASN A 296 -57.58 -20.55 5.88
C ASN A 296 -56.65 -21.03 7.02
N ASP A 297 -55.35 -21.20 6.75
CA ASP A 297 -54.38 -21.68 7.75
C ASP A 297 -53.73 -20.51 8.53
N LYS A 298 -54.09 -20.38 9.81
CA LYS A 298 -53.56 -19.35 10.72
C LYS A 298 -52.04 -19.35 10.87
N LEU A 299 -51.36 -20.50 10.74
CA LEU A 299 -49.90 -20.58 10.90
C LEU A 299 -49.18 -20.20 9.59
N GLY A 300 -49.70 -20.64 8.44
CA GLY A 300 -49.25 -20.24 7.11
C GLY A 300 -49.45 -18.75 6.81
N ILE A 301 -50.53 -18.14 7.32
CA ILE A 301 -50.81 -16.69 7.20
C ILE A 301 -49.68 -15.87 7.85
N LYS A 302 -49.33 -16.13 9.13
CA LYS A 302 -48.28 -15.38 9.83
C LYS A 302 -46.92 -15.46 9.13
N THR A 303 -46.58 -16.65 8.61
CA THR A 303 -45.30 -16.88 7.93
C THR A 303 -45.23 -16.14 6.60
N THR A 304 -46.34 -16.13 5.85
CA THR A 304 -46.47 -15.43 4.57
C THR A 304 -46.47 -13.91 4.77
N GLU A 305 -47.16 -13.39 5.80
CA GLU A 305 -47.12 -11.97 6.19
C GLU A 305 -45.70 -11.49 6.49
N ALA A 306 -44.91 -12.29 7.23
CA ALA A 306 -43.52 -11.95 7.54
C ALA A 306 -42.65 -11.87 6.27
N ARG A 307 -42.88 -12.76 5.29
CA ARG A 307 -42.20 -12.72 3.98
C ARG A 307 -42.59 -11.47 3.19
N VAL A 308 -43.88 -11.13 3.10
CA VAL A 308 -44.35 -9.92 2.41
C VAL A 308 -43.72 -8.66 3.02
N ARG A 309 -43.65 -8.57 4.36
CA ARG A 309 -42.98 -7.45 5.04
C ARG A 309 -41.50 -7.37 4.71
N THR A 310 -40.82 -8.52 4.65
CA THR A 310 -39.39 -8.59 4.30
C THR A 310 -39.14 -8.11 2.86
N ILE A 311 -39.97 -8.54 1.92
CA ILE A 311 -39.88 -8.10 0.52
C ILE A 311 -40.18 -6.60 0.41
N ALA A 312 -41.23 -6.10 1.08
CA ALA A 312 -41.56 -4.68 1.09
C ALA A 312 -40.41 -3.81 1.62
N ALA A 313 -39.71 -4.25 2.68
CA ALA A 313 -38.53 -3.57 3.20
C ALA A 313 -37.40 -3.51 2.16
N LYS A 314 -37.12 -4.62 1.46
CA LYS A 314 -36.11 -4.68 0.39
C LYS A 314 -36.49 -3.81 -0.82
N VAL A 315 -37.76 -3.77 -1.20
CA VAL A 315 -38.26 -2.90 -2.26
C VAL A 315 -38.04 -1.43 -1.90
N ALA A 316 -38.36 -1.04 -0.66
CA ALA A 316 -38.14 0.32 -0.18
C ALA A 316 -36.64 0.70 -0.21
N GLU A 317 -35.78 -0.19 0.25
CA GLU A 317 -34.32 -0.01 0.19
C GLU A 317 -33.81 0.14 -1.25
N THR A 318 -34.23 -0.75 -2.15
CA THR A 318 -33.82 -0.74 -3.57
C THR A 318 -34.35 0.49 -4.29
N ARG A 319 -35.57 0.96 -3.97
CA ARG A 319 -36.13 2.22 -4.48
C ARG A 319 -35.31 3.44 -4.05
N ALA A 320 -34.87 3.47 -2.79
CA ALA A 320 -34.01 4.55 -2.31
C ALA A 320 -32.67 4.57 -3.06
N GLN A 321 -32.09 3.39 -3.33
CA GLN A 321 -30.88 3.26 -4.14
C GLN A 321 -31.11 3.74 -5.60
N LEU A 322 -32.20 3.30 -6.23
CA LEU A 322 -32.58 3.71 -7.58
C LEU A 322 -32.75 5.23 -7.68
N ALA A 323 -33.51 5.83 -6.76
CA ALA A 323 -33.73 7.28 -6.71
C ALA A 323 -32.41 8.05 -6.55
N SER A 324 -31.51 7.57 -5.70
CA SER A 324 -30.18 8.15 -5.54
C SER A 324 -29.36 8.07 -6.82
N ILE A 325 -29.32 6.92 -7.50
CA ILE A 325 -28.53 6.76 -8.73
C ILE A 325 -29.12 7.56 -9.88
N GLN A 326 -30.45 7.64 -10.00
CA GLN A 326 -31.15 8.46 -10.98
C GLN A 326 -30.88 9.94 -10.77
N ALA A 327 -30.96 10.45 -9.54
CA ALA A 327 -30.65 11.84 -9.24
C ALA A 327 -29.22 12.20 -9.66
N GLN A 328 -28.26 11.34 -9.33
CA GLN A 328 -26.85 11.53 -9.73
C GLN A 328 -26.66 11.44 -11.25
N PHE A 329 -27.36 10.54 -11.93
CA PHE A 329 -27.32 10.40 -13.39
C PHE A 329 -27.88 11.66 -14.07
N ASN A 330 -29.06 12.13 -13.65
CA ASN A 330 -29.70 13.32 -14.20
C ASN A 330 -28.84 14.57 -13.96
N PHE A 331 -28.29 14.72 -12.76
CA PHE A 331 -27.35 15.81 -12.45
C PHE A 331 -26.17 15.82 -13.43
N PHE A 332 -25.52 14.67 -13.59
CA PHE A 332 -24.34 14.55 -14.43
C PHE A 332 -24.67 14.70 -15.92
N GLU A 333 -25.79 14.13 -16.37
CA GLU A 333 -26.26 14.23 -17.75
C GLU A 333 -26.60 15.68 -18.13
N ASN A 334 -27.35 16.39 -17.28
CA ASN A 334 -27.69 17.80 -17.50
C ASN A 334 -26.43 18.67 -17.54
N PHE A 335 -25.47 18.41 -16.67
CA PHE A 335 -24.19 19.11 -16.68
C PHE A 335 -23.41 18.85 -17.98
N VAL A 336 -23.26 17.58 -18.37
CA VAL A 336 -22.56 17.17 -19.60
C VAL A 336 -23.23 17.77 -20.84
N ASN A 337 -24.56 17.73 -20.93
CA ASN A 337 -25.29 18.30 -22.05
C ASN A 337 -25.13 19.83 -22.12
N THR A 338 -25.00 20.51 -20.98
CA THR A 338 -24.75 21.96 -20.95
C THR A 338 -23.30 22.29 -21.31
N TYR A 339 -22.34 21.49 -20.86
CA TYR A 339 -20.90 21.80 -20.96
C TYR A 339 -20.25 21.27 -22.25
N LEU A 340 -20.55 20.04 -22.68
CA LEU A 340 -19.89 19.36 -23.81
C LEU A 340 -20.55 19.62 -25.16
N SER A 341 -21.85 19.95 -25.22
CA SER A 341 -22.57 20.16 -26.49
C SER A 341 -22.05 21.36 -27.31
N LYS A 342 -21.21 22.22 -26.72
CA LYS A 342 -20.62 23.42 -27.37
C LYS A 342 -19.09 23.37 -27.51
N GLY A 343 -18.48 22.19 -27.46
CA GLY A 343 -17.02 22.06 -27.64
C GLY A 343 -16.19 22.31 -26.37
N GLY A 344 -16.80 22.20 -25.18
CA GLY A 344 -16.07 22.04 -23.91
C GLY A 344 -15.33 23.27 -23.37
N GLN A 345 -15.53 24.46 -23.94
CA GLN A 345 -14.78 25.66 -23.56
C GLN A 345 -15.63 26.85 -23.08
N LYS A 346 -16.95 26.86 -23.26
CA LYS A 346 -17.79 28.01 -22.93
C LYS A 346 -19.04 27.60 -22.17
N ILE A 347 -19.28 28.23 -21.03
CA ILE A 347 -20.52 28.08 -20.28
C ILE A 347 -21.38 29.32 -20.53
N GLU A 348 -22.62 29.09 -20.95
CA GLU A 348 -23.60 30.15 -21.13
C GLU A 348 -24.53 30.26 -19.92
N CYS A 349 -24.76 31.49 -19.45
CA CYS A 349 -25.70 31.72 -18.36
C CYS A 349 -27.07 32.13 -18.90
N ASN A 350 -28.07 31.26 -18.79
CA ASN A 350 -29.44 31.54 -19.23
C ASN A 350 -30.21 32.59 -18.39
N VAL A 351 -29.56 33.20 -17.38
CA VAL A 351 -30.16 34.24 -16.53
C VAL A 351 -29.70 35.63 -16.98
N CYS A 352 -28.38 35.84 -17.09
CA CYS A 352 -27.83 37.11 -17.58
C CYS A 352 -27.54 37.11 -19.09
N LEU A 353 -27.73 35.97 -19.77
CA LEU A 353 -27.44 35.76 -21.20
C LEU A 353 -25.96 35.96 -21.57
N GLU A 354 -25.06 35.78 -20.61
CA GLU A 354 -23.62 35.77 -20.84
C GLU A 354 -23.23 34.51 -21.62
N GLU A 355 -22.63 34.67 -22.80
CA GLU A 355 -22.32 33.58 -23.73
C GLU A 355 -21.02 32.84 -23.38
N ASP A 356 -20.20 33.38 -22.47
CA ASP A 356 -18.90 32.82 -22.12
C ASP A 356 -18.49 33.24 -20.70
N VAL A 357 -18.95 32.51 -19.69
CA VAL A 357 -18.65 32.79 -18.28
C VAL A 357 -17.16 32.52 -17.99
N GLN A 358 -16.39 33.61 -17.88
CA GLN A 358 -14.96 33.58 -17.54
C GLN A 358 -14.70 33.56 -16.01
N GLY A 359 -15.71 33.88 -15.21
CA GLY A 359 -15.66 33.92 -13.74
C GLY A 359 -16.13 32.62 -13.08
N GLU A 360 -16.46 32.65 -11.79
CA GLU A 360 -17.05 31.48 -11.12
C GLU A 360 -18.31 30.99 -11.87
N ILE A 361 -18.46 29.67 -11.95
CA ILE A 361 -19.61 28.97 -12.50
C ILE A 361 -20.35 28.33 -11.33
N GLY A 362 -21.64 28.62 -11.20
CA GLY A 362 -22.50 27.95 -10.23
C GLY A 362 -23.33 26.85 -10.86
N ILE A 363 -23.26 25.65 -10.28
CA ILE A 363 -24.03 24.47 -10.68
C ILE A 363 -25.05 24.19 -9.59
N VAL A 364 -26.33 24.15 -9.94
CA VAL A 364 -27.42 23.80 -9.01
C VAL A 364 -27.61 22.28 -8.92
N PRO A 365 -28.31 21.73 -7.91
CA PRO A 365 -28.45 20.27 -7.71
C PRO A 365 -29.08 19.48 -8.86
N CYS A 366 -29.77 20.16 -9.79
CA CYS A 366 -30.30 19.54 -10.99
C CYS A 366 -29.32 19.49 -12.17
N GLY A 367 -28.08 19.98 -12.01
CA GLY A 367 -27.00 19.93 -13.01
C GLY A 367 -26.92 21.13 -13.96
N HIS A 368 -27.88 22.06 -13.90
CA HIS A 368 -27.84 23.29 -14.69
C HIS A 368 -26.76 24.25 -14.18
N SER A 369 -26.09 24.94 -15.10
CA SER A 369 -24.95 25.83 -14.81
C SER A 369 -25.30 27.29 -15.09
N PHE A 370 -24.75 28.21 -14.30
CA PHE A 370 -24.96 29.66 -14.38
C PHE A 370 -23.66 30.41 -14.03
N CYS A 371 -23.55 31.71 -14.33
CA CYS A 371 -22.46 32.52 -13.81
C CYS A 371 -22.56 32.67 -12.28
N GLY A 372 -21.44 32.95 -11.62
CA GLY A 372 -21.32 32.94 -10.16
C GLY A 372 -22.28 33.91 -9.47
N GLU A 373 -22.46 35.10 -10.04
CA GLU A 373 -23.38 36.12 -9.52
C GLU A 373 -24.84 35.66 -9.62
N CYS A 374 -25.24 35.11 -10.77
CA CYS A 374 -26.59 34.55 -10.95
C CYS A 374 -26.80 33.36 -10.02
N ALA A 375 -25.78 32.53 -9.83
CA ALA A 375 -25.83 31.38 -8.96
C ALA A 375 -26.01 31.76 -7.48
N ASP A 376 -25.39 32.86 -7.02
CA ASP A 376 -25.60 33.39 -5.67
C ASP A 376 -27.05 33.84 -5.47
N ALA A 377 -27.62 34.54 -6.45
CA ALA A 377 -29.03 34.92 -6.43
C ALA A 377 -29.95 33.68 -6.42
N ILE A 378 -29.68 32.69 -7.27
CA ILE A 378 -30.44 31.43 -7.35
C ILE A 378 -30.34 30.64 -6.04
N SER A 379 -29.19 30.63 -5.39
CA SER A 379 -28.96 29.96 -4.10
C SER A 379 -29.90 30.50 -3.02
N THR A 380 -30.13 31.81 -2.98
CA THR A 380 -31.08 32.41 -2.02
C THR A 380 -32.55 32.11 -2.34
N GLN A 381 -32.88 31.91 -3.62
CA GLN A 381 -34.25 31.59 -4.05
C GLN A 381 -34.60 30.10 -3.89
N GLY A 382 -33.59 29.21 -3.86
CA GLY A 382 -33.78 27.77 -3.72
C GLY A 382 -34.54 27.13 -4.89
N LYS A 383 -34.48 27.70 -6.09
CA LYS A 383 -35.21 27.20 -7.27
C LYS A 383 -34.43 27.42 -8.56
N CYS A 384 -34.31 26.38 -9.38
CA CYS A 384 -33.58 26.44 -10.64
C CYS A 384 -34.38 27.20 -11.72
N PRO A 385 -33.81 28.24 -12.37
CA PRO A 385 -34.48 28.96 -13.47
C PRO A 385 -34.75 28.10 -14.72
N SER A 386 -33.89 27.12 -15.01
CA SER A 386 -33.98 26.30 -16.23
C SER A 386 -35.04 25.19 -16.14
N CYS A 387 -35.06 24.43 -15.05
CA CYS A 387 -36.00 23.30 -14.89
C CYS A 387 -37.07 23.50 -13.80
N ARG A 388 -37.00 24.59 -13.03
CA ARG A 388 -37.94 24.93 -11.93
C ARG A 388 -37.89 24.01 -10.71
N GLU A 389 -36.91 23.11 -10.64
CA GLU A 389 -36.67 22.24 -9.50
C GLU A 389 -36.26 23.04 -8.26
N VAL A 390 -36.79 22.65 -7.10
CA VAL A 390 -36.59 23.31 -5.80
C VAL A 390 -35.48 22.60 -5.04
N PHE A 391 -34.58 23.35 -4.44
CA PHE A 391 -33.42 22.83 -3.69
C PHE A 391 -33.12 23.71 -2.46
N GLN A 392 -32.31 23.21 -1.52
CA GLN A 392 -32.01 23.91 -0.27
C GLN A 392 -30.95 25.02 -0.46
N VAL A 393 -31.06 26.08 0.35
CA VAL A 393 -30.09 27.18 0.36
C VAL A 393 -28.71 26.63 0.73
N GLY A 394 -27.70 26.91 -0.09
CA GLY A 394 -26.33 26.41 0.09
C GLY A 394 -26.00 25.14 -0.70
N GLU A 395 -26.95 24.55 -1.43
CA GLU A 395 -26.69 23.41 -2.32
C GLU A 395 -26.16 23.83 -3.71
N VAL A 396 -25.98 25.14 -3.95
CA VAL A 396 -25.38 25.66 -5.19
C VAL A 396 -23.87 25.57 -5.13
N MET A 397 -23.29 24.94 -6.15
CA MET A 397 -21.89 24.57 -6.17
C MET A 397 -21.11 25.51 -7.06
N LYS A 398 -20.07 26.14 -6.54
CA LYS A 398 -19.21 27.05 -7.31
C LYS A 398 -17.96 26.34 -7.81
N VAL A 399 -17.66 26.53 -9.09
CA VAL A 399 -16.48 25.99 -9.79
C VAL A 399 -15.81 27.11 -10.56
N LEU A 400 -14.49 27.12 -10.65
CA LEU A 400 -13.80 28.05 -11.54
C LEU A 400 -13.63 27.39 -12.91
N PRO A 401 -13.77 28.14 -14.02
CA PRO A 401 -13.48 27.63 -15.35
C PRO A 401 -12.01 27.18 -15.39
N PRO A 402 -11.70 26.16 -16.22
CA PRO A 402 -10.32 25.72 -16.36
C PRO A 402 -9.46 26.91 -16.83
N PRO A 403 -8.19 26.99 -16.42
CA PRO A 403 -7.28 27.98 -17.00
C PRO A 403 -7.30 27.81 -18.52
N ALA A 404 -7.41 28.92 -19.26
CA ALA A 404 -7.52 28.91 -20.71
C ALA A 404 -6.42 28.03 -21.32
N VAL A 405 -6.82 26.88 -21.87
CA VAL A 405 -5.94 26.09 -22.73
C VAL A 405 -6.12 26.72 -24.10
N GLU A 406 -5.07 27.38 -24.61
CA GLU A 406 -5.10 27.89 -25.97
C GLU A 406 -5.44 26.73 -26.91
N PRO A 407 -6.48 26.86 -27.75
CA PRO A 407 -6.90 25.78 -28.62
C PRO A 407 -5.74 25.43 -29.57
N VAL A 408 -5.41 24.14 -29.63
CA VAL A 408 -4.52 23.60 -30.65
C VAL A 408 -5.16 23.92 -32.00
N GLN A 409 -4.47 24.68 -32.83
CA GLN A 409 -4.91 24.96 -34.19
C GLN A 409 -4.90 23.63 -34.97
N GLU A 410 -6.08 23.08 -35.23
CA GLU A 410 -6.24 22.05 -36.25
C GLU A 410 -5.86 22.67 -37.60
N ASN A 411 -4.67 22.35 -38.11
CA ASN A 411 -4.33 22.68 -39.48
C ASN A 411 -5.22 21.84 -40.39
N ALA A 412 -5.89 22.52 -41.33
CA ALA A 412 -6.91 21.97 -42.22
C ALA A 412 -6.39 21.01 -43.31
N ASP A 413 -5.16 20.52 -43.20
CA ASP A 413 -4.56 19.61 -44.18
C ASP A 413 -4.09 18.34 -43.44
N GLY A 414 -4.76 17.22 -43.75
CA GLY A 414 -4.59 15.92 -43.10
C GLY A 414 -3.26 15.23 -43.39
N GLU A 415 -2.15 15.88 -43.05
CA GLU A 415 -0.84 15.25 -42.90
C GLU A 415 -0.46 15.25 -41.41
N GLU A 416 -0.12 14.07 -40.88
CA GLU A 416 0.37 13.88 -39.51
C GLU A 416 1.68 14.67 -39.32
N ALA A 417 1.57 15.94 -38.94
CA ALA A 417 2.70 16.76 -38.52
C ALA A 417 3.18 16.27 -37.14
N GLY A 418 4.46 15.91 -37.07
CA GLY A 418 5.12 15.44 -35.85
C GLY A 418 4.88 16.40 -34.68
N VAL A 419 4.38 15.84 -33.59
CA VAL A 419 4.15 16.54 -32.32
C VAL A 419 5.48 17.12 -31.82
N GLU A 420 5.62 18.44 -31.85
CA GLU A 420 6.71 19.12 -31.16
C GLU A 420 6.49 19.05 -29.64
N ASP A 421 7.37 18.32 -28.95
CA ASP A 421 7.38 18.07 -27.51
C ASP A 421 7.74 19.34 -26.70
N GLY A 422 6.82 20.31 -26.65
CA GLY A 422 6.90 21.49 -25.78
C GLY A 422 6.38 21.21 -24.34
N PRO A 423 6.80 22.01 -23.34
CA PRO A 423 6.48 21.81 -21.93
C PRO A 423 5.02 22.06 -21.50
N GLU A 424 4.14 22.45 -22.42
CA GLU A 424 2.75 22.84 -22.15
C GLU A 424 1.71 21.75 -22.51
N ASN A 425 2.13 20.61 -23.06
CA ASN A 425 1.26 19.62 -23.71
C ASN A 425 0.62 18.54 -22.79
N LEU A 426 0.45 18.78 -21.49
CA LEU A 426 -0.15 17.77 -20.59
C LEU A 426 -1.65 18.02 -20.49
N ASP A 427 -2.41 17.42 -21.40
CA ASP A 427 -3.85 17.63 -21.47
C ASP A 427 -4.53 17.19 -20.15
N PRO A 428 -5.15 18.11 -19.39
CA PRO A 428 -5.91 17.79 -18.18
C PRO A 428 -7.06 16.83 -18.48
N ASN A 429 -7.58 16.84 -19.70
CA ASN A 429 -8.66 15.96 -20.13
C ASN A 429 -8.19 14.51 -20.32
N MET A 430 -6.88 14.25 -20.39
CA MET A 430 -6.32 12.90 -20.53
C MET A 430 -5.81 12.34 -19.20
N PHE A 431 -5.14 13.16 -18.39
CA PHE A 431 -4.46 12.69 -17.17
C PHE A 431 -5.03 13.27 -15.88
N GLY A 432 -6.04 14.13 -15.96
CA GLY A 432 -6.63 14.80 -14.81
C GLY A 432 -5.79 15.95 -14.25
N SER A 433 -6.46 16.87 -13.56
CA SER A 433 -5.85 18.14 -13.12
C SER A 433 -4.74 17.94 -12.09
N LYS A 434 -4.89 16.98 -11.17
CA LYS A 434 -3.92 16.75 -10.10
C LYS A 434 -2.62 16.12 -10.61
N ILE A 435 -2.73 15.10 -11.48
CA ILE A 435 -1.54 14.46 -12.08
C ILE A 435 -0.78 15.48 -12.93
N ARG A 436 -1.47 16.35 -13.67
CA ARG A 436 -0.85 17.46 -14.41
C ARG A 436 0.04 18.32 -13.51
N GLU A 437 -0.49 18.82 -12.39
CA GLU A 437 0.29 19.67 -11.48
C GLU A 437 1.52 18.94 -10.90
N VAL A 438 1.38 17.65 -10.58
CA VAL A 438 2.47 16.84 -10.04
C VAL A 438 3.58 16.64 -11.08
N VAL A 439 3.21 16.33 -12.32
CA VAL A 439 4.18 16.16 -13.41
C VAL A 439 4.86 17.50 -13.73
N LYS A 440 4.10 18.60 -13.76
CA LYS A 440 4.64 19.95 -13.93
C LYS A 440 5.68 20.27 -12.85
N TYR A 441 5.35 20.05 -11.58
CA TYR A 441 6.26 20.25 -10.45
C TYR A 441 7.55 19.42 -10.59
N ILE A 442 7.42 18.10 -10.84
CA ILE A 442 8.59 17.22 -10.99
C ILE A 442 9.47 17.66 -12.16
N LYS A 443 8.86 18.08 -13.28
CA LYS A 443 9.60 18.56 -14.45
C LYS A 443 10.40 19.81 -14.11
N GLU A 444 9.75 20.83 -13.56
CA GLU A 444 10.40 22.10 -13.19
C GLU A 444 11.57 21.87 -12.23
N GLU A 445 11.38 21.04 -11.21
CA GLU A 445 12.47 20.68 -10.29
C GLU A 445 13.56 19.84 -10.97
N SER A 446 13.22 18.96 -11.92
CA SER A 446 14.21 18.13 -12.63
C SER A 446 15.10 18.93 -13.58
N ILE A 447 14.63 20.09 -14.06
CA ILE A 447 15.41 21.03 -14.89
C ILE A 447 16.42 21.79 -14.02
N LYS A 448 16.07 22.10 -12.76
CA LYS A 448 16.96 22.82 -11.83
C LYS A 448 18.22 22.03 -11.49
N SER A 449 18.13 20.69 -11.40
CA SER A 449 19.28 19.82 -11.12
C SER A 449 19.08 18.39 -11.62
N ASP A 450 20.10 17.84 -12.27
CA ASP A 450 20.11 16.44 -12.70
C ASP A 450 20.27 15.44 -11.53
N ASP A 451 20.80 15.92 -10.40
CA ASP A 451 20.96 15.15 -9.16
C ASP A 451 19.68 15.08 -8.32
N HIS A 452 18.62 15.79 -8.74
CA HIS A 452 17.31 15.65 -8.10
C HIS A 452 16.76 14.24 -8.31
N ARG A 453 16.27 13.68 -7.20
CA ARG A 453 15.65 12.37 -7.11
C ARG A 453 14.35 12.52 -6.32
N PHE A 454 13.29 11.94 -6.87
CA PHE A 454 11.93 12.12 -6.40
C PHE A 454 11.39 10.79 -5.89
N ILE A 455 10.84 10.81 -4.68
CA ILE A 455 9.99 9.74 -4.17
C ILE A 455 8.56 10.22 -4.23
N VAL A 456 7.68 9.42 -4.82
CA VAL A 456 6.24 9.72 -4.89
C VAL A 456 5.48 8.62 -4.14
N PHE A 457 4.80 9.01 -3.07
CA PHE A 457 3.95 8.10 -2.30
C PHE A 457 2.54 8.07 -2.90
N ILE A 458 2.09 6.86 -3.26
CA ILE A 458 0.78 6.62 -3.88
C ILE A 458 0.17 5.34 -3.27
N GLN A 459 -1.02 5.39 -2.66
CA GLN A 459 -1.64 4.19 -2.07
C GLN A 459 -2.34 3.30 -3.10
N TYR A 460 -2.83 3.88 -4.19
CA TYR A 460 -3.65 3.17 -5.16
C TYR A 460 -2.82 2.72 -6.36
N SER A 461 -2.89 1.44 -6.69
CA SER A 461 -2.01 0.84 -7.69
C SER A 461 -2.30 1.28 -9.11
N ASP A 462 -3.58 1.46 -9.41
CA ASP A 462 -4.15 2.04 -10.64
C ASP A 462 -3.70 3.49 -10.82
N LEU A 463 -3.75 4.31 -9.76
CA LEU A 463 -3.25 5.68 -9.79
C LEU A 463 -1.75 5.75 -10.08
N ALA A 464 -0.95 4.85 -9.48
CA ALA A 464 0.49 4.81 -9.74
C ALA A 464 0.82 4.47 -11.21
N ASP A 465 -0.01 3.66 -11.86
CA ASP A 465 0.15 3.34 -13.28
C ASP A 465 -0.21 4.55 -14.16
N LEU A 466 -1.27 5.30 -13.83
CA LEU A 466 -1.64 6.55 -14.51
C LEU A 466 -0.56 7.63 -14.37
N VAL A 467 -0.05 7.87 -13.15
CA VAL A 467 1.04 8.82 -12.92
C VAL A 467 2.31 8.39 -13.66
N SER A 468 2.58 7.08 -13.74
CA SER A 468 3.73 6.56 -14.51
C SER A 468 3.56 6.80 -16.00
N ALA A 469 2.36 6.62 -16.54
CA ALA A 469 2.05 6.92 -17.93
C ALA A 469 2.24 8.43 -18.22
N ALA A 470 1.70 9.30 -17.36
CA ALA A 470 1.83 10.76 -17.51
C ALA A 470 3.28 11.23 -17.47
N LEU A 471 4.07 10.75 -16.50
CA LEU A 471 5.50 11.08 -16.41
C LEU A 471 6.30 10.56 -17.60
N LYS A 472 5.93 9.39 -18.15
CA LYS A 472 6.59 8.82 -19.33
C LYS A 472 6.32 9.63 -20.60
N THR A 473 5.10 10.15 -20.78
CA THR A 473 4.79 11.12 -21.85
C THR A 473 5.70 12.35 -21.77
N TYR A 474 6.15 12.68 -20.57
CA TYR A 474 7.06 13.79 -20.28
C TYR A 474 8.55 13.42 -20.33
N GLY A 475 8.89 12.24 -20.86
CA GLY A 475 10.27 11.76 -20.97
C GLY A 475 10.91 11.36 -19.63
N LEU A 476 10.17 11.35 -18.53
CA LEU A 476 10.66 10.94 -17.22
C LEU A 476 10.41 9.45 -17.01
N SER A 477 11.49 8.70 -16.87
CA SER A 477 11.42 7.30 -16.46
C SER A 477 11.01 7.19 -14.99
N THR A 478 10.18 6.21 -14.68
CA THR A 478 9.74 5.89 -13.33
C THR A 478 10.11 4.45 -12.98
N ALA A 479 10.35 4.20 -11.70
CA ALA A 479 10.51 2.85 -11.16
C ALA A 479 9.50 2.69 -10.02
N ARG A 480 8.95 1.48 -9.91
CA ARG A 480 7.96 1.15 -8.88
C ARG A 480 8.46 0.01 -8.03
N VAL A 481 8.40 0.19 -6.73
CA VAL A 481 8.68 -0.90 -5.80
C VAL A 481 7.41 -1.76 -5.71
N LYS A 482 7.44 -2.92 -6.38
CA LYS A 482 6.38 -3.94 -6.35
C LYS A 482 6.71 -5.03 -5.32
N ASN A 483 5.72 -5.88 -5.03
CA ASN A 483 5.86 -7.02 -4.14
C ASN A 483 6.83 -8.06 -4.74
N GLY A 484 8.06 -8.11 -4.22
CA GLY A 484 9.10 -9.06 -4.60
C GLY A 484 10.51 -8.49 -4.50
N TRP A 485 11.41 -9.20 -3.80
CA TRP A 485 12.78 -8.74 -3.52
C TRP A 485 13.56 -8.36 -4.79
N GLN A 486 13.56 -9.23 -5.81
CA GLN A 486 14.30 -9.00 -7.06
C GLN A 486 13.81 -7.75 -7.80
N GLN A 487 12.49 -7.51 -7.84
CA GLN A 487 11.92 -6.34 -8.50
C GLN A 487 12.23 -5.06 -7.71
N ARG A 488 12.20 -5.13 -6.38
CA ARG A 488 12.60 -4.03 -5.49
C ARG A 488 14.07 -3.68 -5.68
N GLU A 489 14.96 -4.66 -5.63
CA GLU A 489 16.40 -4.44 -5.76
C GLU A 489 16.73 -3.84 -7.14
N LYS A 490 16.07 -4.34 -8.20
CA LYS A 490 16.15 -3.74 -9.53
C LYS A 490 15.70 -2.29 -9.54
N ALA A 491 14.55 -1.96 -8.95
CA ALA A 491 14.04 -0.59 -8.88
C ALA A 491 15.00 0.36 -8.13
N LEU A 492 15.56 -0.09 -7.00
CA LEU A 492 16.52 0.70 -6.21
C LEU A 492 17.84 0.89 -6.95
N ARG A 493 18.36 -0.16 -7.60
CA ARG A 493 19.56 -0.05 -8.45
C ARG A 493 19.36 0.96 -9.58
N GLN A 494 18.20 0.94 -10.23
CA GLN A 494 17.85 1.91 -11.29
C GLN A 494 17.71 3.34 -10.77
N PHE A 495 17.14 3.52 -9.58
CA PHE A 495 16.98 4.83 -8.95
C PHE A 495 18.31 5.44 -8.49
N ARG A 496 19.22 4.59 -8.01
CA ARG A 496 20.58 4.97 -7.60
C ARG A 496 21.53 5.16 -8.77
N ALA A 497 21.20 4.60 -9.94
CA ALA A 497 22.01 4.77 -11.15
C ALA A 497 22.03 6.25 -11.58
N GLY A 498 23.18 6.71 -12.07
CA GLY A 498 23.34 8.06 -12.64
C GLY A 498 23.40 9.20 -11.62
N LEU A 499 23.77 8.94 -10.36
CA LEU A 499 24.11 9.99 -9.39
C LEU A 499 25.57 10.42 -9.55
N SER A 500 25.85 11.73 -9.52
CA SER A 500 27.19 12.33 -9.68
C SER A 500 28.19 11.87 -8.60
N LYS A 501 27.67 11.45 -7.44
CA LYS A 501 28.38 10.65 -6.44
C LYS A 501 27.60 9.35 -6.25
N PRO A 502 28.22 8.16 -6.36
CA PRO A 502 27.60 7.00 -5.77
C PRO A 502 27.43 7.32 -4.29
N ALA A 503 26.20 7.25 -3.78
CA ALA A 503 25.99 7.24 -2.34
C ALA A 503 26.96 6.20 -1.78
N THR A 504 27.64 6.52 -0.68
CA THR A 504 28.44 5.58 0.11
C THR A 504 27.52 4.50 0.70
N ALA A 505 26.96 3.68 -0.17
CA ALA A 505 26.66 2.29 0.09
C ALA A 505 27.93 1.57 -0.33
N THR A 506 28.70 1.11 0.66
CA THR A 506 29.65 0.01 0.49
C THR A 506 28.90 -1.17 -0.15
N ILE A 507 28.89 -1.19 -1.48
CA ILE A 507 28.64 -2.36 -2.30
C ILE A 507 30.00 -2.68 -2.90
N GLU A 508 30.85 -3.33 -2.11
CA GLU A 508 31.93 -4.10 -2.70
C GLU A 508 31.29 -5.32 -3.37
N ASN A 509 31.67 -5.55 -4.63
CA ASN A 509 31.14 -6.56 -5.53
C ASN A 509 31.00 -7.95 -4.87
N SER A 510 29.77 -8.46 -4.79
CA SER A 510 29.46 -9.81 -4.32
C SER A 510 29.61 -10.92 -5.38
N ASP A 511 30.15 -10.62 -6.56
CA ASP A 511 30.27 -11.62 -7.65
C ASP A 511 31.63 -12.34 -7.70
N ALA A 512 32.58 -12.01 -6.82
CA ALA A 512 33.93 -12.60 -6.85
C ALA A 512 34.17 -13.76 -5.87
N VAL A 513 33.24 -14.08 -4.95
CA VAL A 513 33.52 -15.04 -3.85
C VAL A 513 32.67 -16.33 -3.94
N LEU A 514 31.81 -16.48 -4.95
CA LEU A 514 31.02 -17.71 -5.16
C LEU A 514 31.62 -18.69 -6.18
N ALA A 515 32.88 -18.51 -6.56
CA ALA A 515 33.58 -19.38 -7.51
C ALA A 515 34.78 -20.12 -6.90
N GLU A 516 34.73 -20.52 -5.63
CA GLU A 516 35.65 -21.53 -5.07
C GLU A 516 34.93 -22.41 -4.04
N ILE A 517 33.97 -23.22 -4.49
CA ILE A 517 33.62 -24.47 -3.81
C ILE A 517 33.47 -25.52 -4.92
N SER A 518 34.52 -26.30 -5.14
CA SER A 518 34.45 -27.51 -5.94
C SER A 518 33.54 -28.52 -5.24
N GLU A 519 32.40 -28.84 -5.83
CA GLU A 519 31.64 -30.03 -5.46
C GLU A 519 32.47 -31.29 -5.80
N PRO A 520 32.55 -32.30 -4.92
CA PRO A 520 33.13 -33.58 -5.30
C PRO A 520 32.14 -34.34 -6.18
N ALA A 521 32.56 -34.68 -7.39
CA ALA A 521 31.84 -35.59 -8.28
C ALA A 521 31.80 -36.99 -7.67
N ILE A 522 30.59 -37.53 -7.53
CA ILE A 522 30.34 -38.96 -7.31
C ILE A 522 30.31 -39.61 -8.69
N ASP A 523 31.27 -40.48 -8.99
CA ASP A 523 31.24 -41.36 -10.17
C ASP A 523 30.64 -42.72 -9.79
N PRO A 524 29.52 -43.16 -10.41
CA PRO A 524 28.85 -44.40 -10.10
C PRO A 524 29.31 -45.54 -11.02
N SER A 525 30.40 -46.24 -10.68
CA SER A 525 30.60 -47.62 -11.16
C SER A 525 31.64 -48.43 -10.37
N ASP A 526 31.15 -49.57 -9.86
CA ASP A 526 31.79 -50.89 -9.67
C ASP A 526 32.16 -51.37 -8.24
N PRO A 527 31.80 -52.63 -7.86
CA PRO A 527 31.71 -53.08 -6.47
C PRO A 527 32.93 -53.91 -5.99
N LYS A 528 33.07 -53.99 -4.66
CA LYS A 528 33.83 -55.01 -3.88
C LYS A 528 35.35 -55.14 -4.15
N GLY A 529 36.13 -54.71 -3.15
CA GLY A 529 37.12 -55.59 -2.50
C GLY A 529 38.62 -55.33 -2.72
N LYS A 530 39.33 -55.14 -1.60
CA LYS A 530 40.75 -55.46 -1.30
C LYS A 530 41.88 -54.63 -1.97
N GLY A 531 42.58 -53.86 -1.13
CA GLY A 531 44.02 -54.05 -0.88
C GLY A 531 45.06 -53.17 -1.61
N LYS A 532 45.82 -52.42 -0.79
CA LYS A 532 47.28 -52.13 -0.85
C LYS A 532 47.88 -51.13 -1.88
N ARG A 533 48.61 -50.17 -1.27
CA ARG A 533 49.94 -49.57 -1.59
C ARG A 533 50.11 -48.51 -2.70
N VAL A 534 50.44 -47.29 -2.23
CA VAL A 534 51.62 -46.42 -2.49
C VAL A 534 52.23 -46.37 -3.91
N ALA A 535 52.30 -45.16 -4.50
CA ALA A 535 53.51 -44.57 -5.08
C ALA A 535 53.30 -43.08 -5.45
N GLU A 536 54.31 -42.26 -5.14
CA GLU A 536 54.51 -40.86 -5.52
C GLU A 536 55.03 -40.76 -6.98
N ASP A 537 54.72 -39.66 -7.69
CA ASP A 537 55.72 -38.87 -8.43
C ASP A 537 55.12 -37.60 -9.07
N GLN A 538 55.95 -36.55 -9.13
CA GLN A 538 55.66 -35.18 -9.62
C GLN A 538 56.01 -35.02 -11.14
N PRO A 539 56.18 -33.80 -11.72
CA PRO A 539 55.19 -33.19 -12.62
C PRO A 539 55.74 -32.93 -14.04
N GLU A 540 54.86 -32.75 -15.03
CA GLU A 540 55.24 -32.14 -16.32
C GLU A 540 54.30 -30.99 -16.70
N VAL A 541 54.93 -29.89 -17.09
CA VAL A 541 54.35 -28.61 -17.50
C VAL A 541 54.31 -28.60 -19.02
N GLU A 542 53.16 -28.32 -19.64
CA GLU A 542 53.10 -27.59 -20.92
C GLU A 542 51.66 -27.22 -21.34
N GLY A 543 51.48 -25.97 -21.79
CA GLY A 543 50.40 -25.59 -22.70
C GLY A 543 49.37 -24.57 -22.21
N LEU A 544 49.76 -23.31 -22.00
CA LEU A 544 48.80 -22.19 -22.01
C LEU A 544 48.12 -22.08 -23.38
N LYS A 545 46.79 -22.26 -23.43
CA LYS A 545 45.94 -21.73 -24.50
C LYS A 545 45.02 -20.65 -23.95
N ALA A 546 45.04 -19.52 -24.63
CA ALA A 546 44.46 -18.24 -24.27
C ALA A 546 42.98 -18.31 -23.81
N ALA A 547 42.72 -17.67 -22.66
CA ALA A 547 41.37 -17.42 -22.18
C ALA A 547 40.61 -16.52 -23.17
N LYS A 548 39.48 -17.02 -23.66
CA LYS A 548 38.45 -16.19 -24.30
C LYS A 548 37.91 -15.22 -23.26
N GLN A 549 38.20 -13.93 -23.41
CA GLN A 549 37.50 -12.86 -22.71
C GLN A 549 36.00 -12.97 -22.96
N VAL A 550 35.24 -13.40 -21.95
CA VAL A 550 33.78 -13.25 -21.94
C VAL A 550 33.50 -11.78 -21.66
N LYS A 551 33.20 -11.02 -22.72
CA LYS A 551 32.63 -9.67 -22.59
C LYS A 551 31.21 -9.82 -22.02
N LEU A 552 31.03 -9.63 -20.72
CA LEU A 552 29.72 -9.29 -20.14
C LEU A 552 29.35 -7.86 -20.54
N ASN A 553 28.86 -7.70 -21.78
CA ASN A 553 28.06 -6.54 -22.13
C ASN A 553 26.64 -6.75 -21.60
N THR A 554 26.42 -6.50 -20.30
CA THR A 554 25.07 -6.21 -19.83
C THR A 554 24.75 -4.77 -20.25
N PRO A 555 23.69 -4.51 -21.03
CA PRO A 555 23.38 -3.14 -21.46
C PRO A 555 23.17 -2.25 -20.24
N ALA A 556 23.85 -1.10 -20.22
CA ALA A 556 23.72 -0.08 -19.18
C ALA A 556 22.23 0.28 -19.03
N GLN A 557 21.65 -0.07 -17.88
CA GLN A 557 20.24 0.22 -17.62
C GLN A 557 20.06 1.72 -17.45
N LYS A 558 19.07 2.30 -18.14
CA LYS A 558 18.79 3.74 -18.08
C LYS A 558 18.47 4.16 -16.63
N PRO A 559 19.07 5.24 -16.11
CA PRO A 559 18.80 5.74 -14.76
C PRO A 559 17.36 6.23 -14.65
N VAL A 560 16.83 6.17 -13.42
CA VAL A 560 15.46 6.60 -13.11
C VAL A 560 15.49 7.71 -12.07
N LYS A 561 14.78 8.80 -12.33
CA LYS A 561 14.69 9.95 -11.41
C LYS A 561 13.54 9.86 -10.41
N VAL A 562 12.49 9.11 -10.72
CA VAL A 562 11.26 9.02 -9.93
C VAL A 562 11.02 7.60 -9.42
N LEU A 563 10.98 7.43 -8.10
CA LEU A 563 10.66 6.18 -7.42
C LEU A 563 9.25 6.26 -6.81
N MET A 564 8.35 5.39 -7.24
CA MET A 564 7.01 5.28 -6.68
C MET A 564 6.97 4.23 -5.58
N LEU A 565 6.47 4.64 -4.42
CA LEU A 565 6.28 3.78 -3.26
C LEU A 565 4.78 3.65 -2.96
N SER A 566 4.34 2.41 -2.79
CA SER A 566 3.04 2.13 -2.19
C SER A 566 3.06 2.63 -0.75
N ALA A 567 2.06 3.42 -0.35
CA ALA A 567 1.96 3.83 1.05
C ALA A 567 1.42 2.71 1.96
N ARG A 568 0.71 1.73 1.40
CA ARG A 568 0.25 0.53 2.13
C ARG A 568 1.33 -0.54 2.20
N ASP A 569 2.02 -0.77 1.09
CA ASP A 569 3.15 -1.70 1.01
C ASP A 569 4.46 -0.96 1.26
N SER A 570 4.43 0.12 2.06
CA SER A 570 5.60 0.93 2.31
C SER A 570 6.65 0.00 2.89
N VAL A 571 7.62 -0.36 2.06
CA VAL A 571 8.53 -1.47 2.32
C VAL A 571 9.38 -1.12 3.55
N SER A 572 8.98 -1.60 4.72
CA SER A 572 9.65 -1.31 5.99
C SER A 572 11.17 -1.39 5.85
N GLY A 573 11.88 -0.52 6.58
CA GLY A 573 13.35 -0.54 6.65
C GLY A 573 14.14 0.10 5.51
N LEU A 574 13.54 0.52 4.38
CA LEU A 574 14.30 1.14 3.28
C LEU A 574 15.06 2.41 3.68
N ASN A 575 16.32 2.51 3.24
CA ASN A 575 17.12 3.74 3.35
C ASN A 575 17.21 4.41 1.96
N LEU A 576 16.67 5.62 1.85
CA LEU A 576 16.53 6.37 0.59
C LEU A 576 17.11 7.78 0.70
N THR A 577 18.30 7.90 1.29
CA THR A 577 19.02 9.17 1.47
C THR A 577 19.43 9.84 0.15
N GLU A 578 19.33 9.12 -0.98
CA GLU A 578 19.59 9.68 -2.30
C GLU A 578 18.52 10.67 -2.76
N ALA A 579 17.30 10.55 -2.20
CA ALA A 579 16.17 11.39 -2.56
C ALA A 579 16.31 12.81 -2.00
N SER A 580 16.05 13.78 -2.87
CA SER A 580 15.99 15.22 -2.57
C SER A 580 14.55 15.71 -2.36
N HIS A 581 13.57 14.95 -2.89
CA HIS A 581 12.17 15.34 -2.94
C HIS A 581 11.31 14.16 -2.50
N CYS A 582 10.41 14.41 -1.56
CA CYS A 582 9.43 13.46 -1.06
C CYS A 582 8.03 14.03 -1.31
N ILE A 583 7.36 13.51 -2.34
CA ILE A 583 6.04 13.94 -2.78
C ILE A 583 4.99 13.01 -2.18
N ILE A 584 4.06 13.60 -1.43
CA ILE A 584 2.86 12.93 -0.92
C ILE A 584 1.72 13.35 -1.85
N LEU A 585 1.37 12.44 -2.77
CA LEU A 585 0.40 12.73 -3.82
C LEU A 585 -0.99 12.96 -3.23
N HIS A 586 -1.39 12.19 -2.22
CA HIS A 586 -2.67 12.32 -1.54
C HIS A 586 -2.51 11.95 -0.06
N PRO A 587 -3.42 12.39 0.82
CA PRO A 587 -3.39 12.00 2.22
C PRO A 587 -3.41 10.48 2.37
N PHE A 588 -2.56 9.95 3.26
CA PHE A 588 -2.62 8.53 3.58
C PHE A 588 -3.95 8.19 4.25
N VAL A 589 -4.53 7.06 3.87
CA VAL A 589 -5.76 6.52 4.44
C VAL A 589 -5.47 5.19 5.11
N SER A 590 -5.98 5.02 6.32
CA SER A 590 -5.99 3.78 7.09
C SER A 590 -7.35 3.65 7.81
N GLU A 591 -7.59 2.56 8.52
CA GLU A 591 -8.80 2.39 9.34
C GLU A 591 -8.92 3.44 10.44
N ARG A 592 -7.77 3.94 10.90
CA ARG A 592 -7.66 5.00 11.91
C ARG A 592 -6.72 6.10 11.42
N GLU A 593 -7.06 7.33 11.76
CA GLU A 593 -6.31 8.53 11.34
C GLU A 593 -4.87 8.54 11.89
N GLU A 594 -4.69 8.10 13.12
CA GLU A 594 -3.38 7.97 13.77
C GLU A 594 -2.43 7.06 12.99
N ASN A 595 -2.94 5.93 12.49
CA ASN A 595 -2.17 4.97 11.70
C ASN A 595 -1.79 5.58 10.34
N ALA A 596 -2.65 6.42 9.77
CA ALA A 596 -2.35 7.13 8.53
C ALA A 596 -1.24 8.17 8.72
N ILE A 597 -1.30 8.97 9.78
CA ILE A 597 -0.25 9.96 10.13
C ILE A 597 1.07 9.25 10.44
N ALA A 598 1.04 8.17 11.22
CA ALA A 598 2.21 7.37 11.54
C ALA A 598 2.86 6.78 10.28
N SER A 599 2.06 6.23 9.36
CA SER A 599 2.53 5.74 8.07
C SER A 599 3.20 6.83 7.24
N GLU A 600 2.65 8.05 7.24
CA GLU A 600 3.21 9.22 6.54
C GLU A 600 4.57 9.62 7.10
N GLN A 601 4.66 9.74 8.43
CA GLN A 601 5.90 10.05 9.12
C GLN A 601 6.96 8.97 8.88
N GLN A 602 6.58 7.70 8.94
CA GLN A 602 7.48 6.58 8.63
C GLN A 602 7.94 6.61 7.17
N GLY A 603 7.07 7.02 6.24
CA GLY A 603 7.42 7.26 4.84
C GLY A 603 8.50 8.35 4.70
N ILE A 604 8.29 9.51 5.33
CA ILE A 604 9.23 10.64 5.33
C ILE A 604 10.58 10.25 5.99
N ALA A 605 10.53 9.50 7.09
CA ALA A 605 11.72 9.04 7.82
C ALA A 605 12.63 8.10 7.02
N ARG A 606 12.18 7.57 5.86
CA ARG A 606 13.03 6.82 4.93
C ARG A 606 13.99 7.71 4.16
N VAL A 607 13.64 8.99 4.02
CA VAL A 607 14.43 10.01 3.32
C VAL A 607 15.21 10.85 4.31
N LEU A 608 14.57 11.24 5.42
CA LEU A 608 15.17 11.96 6.54
C LEU A 608 15.81 10.97 7.52
N ARG A 609 16.96 10.42 7.12
CA ARG A 609 17.70 9.41 7.89
C ARG A 609 19.18 9.75 7.98
N LYS A 610 19.90 9.09 8.88
CA LYS A 610 21.35 9.21 9.02
C LYS A 610 22.04 8.93 7.68
N GLY A 611 22.88 9.86 7.24
CA GLY A 611 23.52 9.85 5.92
C GLY A 611 22.83 10.76 4.88
N GLN A 612 21.75 11.45 5.26
CA GLN A 612 21.16 12.51 4.43
C GLN A 612 22.02 13.78 4.51
N GLU A 613 22.64 14.14 3.39
CA GLU A 613 23.49 15.34 3.26
C GLU A 613 22.78 16.49 2.53
N LYS A 614 21.65 16.21 1.87
CA LYS A 614 20.89 17.19 1.09
C LYS A 614 19.75 17.77 1.92
N THR A 615 19.37 19.01 1.63
CA THR A 615 18.09 19.55 2.08
C THR A 615 16.97 18.84 1.31
N VAL A 616 16.06 18.21 2.04
CA VAL A 616 14.95 17.44 1.45
C VAL A 616 13.69 18.30 1.42
N LYS A 617 13.03 18.37 0.27
CA LYS A 617 11.68 18.97 0.16
C LYS A 617 10.60 17.93 0.41
N ILE A 618 9.71 18.19 1.37
CA ILE A 618 8.50 17.41 1.62
C ILE A 618 7.33 18.16 0.98
N VAL A 619 6.77 17.60 -0.09
CA VAL A 619 5.79 18.26 -0.95
C VAL A 619 4.44 17.56 -0.82
N ARG A 620 3.38 18.30 -0.51
CA ARG A 620 2.02 17.77 -0.37
C ARG A 620 1.09 18.35 -1.42
N PHE A 621 0.28 17.51 -2.04
CA PHE A 621 -0.79 17.92 -2.95
C PHE A 621 -2.15 17.62 -2.34
N TYR A 622 -3.09 18.56 -2.46
CA TYR A 622 -4.49 18.35 -2.11
C TYR A 622 -5.40 19.03 -3.13
N VAL A 623 -6.62 18.53 -3.29
CA VAL A 623 -7.63 19.15 -4.15
C VAL A 623 -8.55 20.07 -3.36
N GLU A 624 -8.69 21.31 -3.82
CA GLU A 624 -9.55 22.33 -3.18
C GLU A 624 -11.02 21.89 -3.15
N ARG A 625 -11.76 22.28 -2.11
CA ARG A 625 -13.20 21.99 -1.91
C ARG A 625 -13.51 20.49 -2.02
N THR A 626 -12.68 19.63 -1.45
CA THR A 626 -12.88 18.17 -1.42
C THR A 626 -12.50 17.58 -0.07
N VAL A 627 -12.80 16.29 0.12
CA VAL A 627 -12.37 15.53 1.30
C VAL A 627 -10.85 15.53 1.50
N GLU A 628 -10.03 15.76 0.46
CA GLU A 628 -8.58 15.89 0.65
C GLU A 628 -8.20 17.18 1.36
N GLN A 629 -8.87 18.30 1.05
CA GLN A 629 -8.65 19.57 1.73
C GLN A 629 -9.04 19.45 3.21
N ASP A 630 -10.20 18.87 3.51
CA ASP A 630 -10.65 18.68 4.89
C ASP A 630 -9.63 17.88 5.71
N ILE A 631 -9.14 16.75 5.16
CA ILE A 631 -8.11 15.93 5.81
C ILE A 631 -6.80 16.71 5.96
N HIS A 632 -6.39 17.46 4.94
CA HIS A 632 -5.18 18.27 5.00
C HIS A 632 -5.24 19.31 6.12
N GLU A 633 -6.33 20.07 6.19
CA GLU A 633 -6.54 21.12 7.20
C GLU A 633 -6.55 20.55 8.61
N ILE A 634 -7.25 19.43 8.84
CA ILE A 634 -7.26 18.74 10.14
C ILE A 634 -5.84 18.34 10.56
N ARG A 635 -5.06 17.76 9.63
CA ARG A 635 -3.69 17.30 9.93
C ARG A 635 -2.73 18.45 10.17
N VAL A 636 -2.84 19.54 9.42
CA VAL A 636 -2.00 20.73 9.62
C VAL A 636 -2.30 21.35 10.98
N GLN A 637 -3.58 21.52 11.31
CA GLN A 637 -3.99 22.02 12.64
C GLN A 637 -3.47 21.14 13.78
N ALA A 638 -3.52 19.81 13.63
CA ALA A 638 -2.99 18.88 14.62
C ALA A 638 -1.46 18.97 14.78
N LEU A 639 -0.72 19.17 13.68
CA LEU A 639 0.74 19.35 13.70
C LEU A 639 1.15 20.68 14.34
N ASP A 640 0.40 21.75 14.07
CA ASP A 640 0.67 23.07 14.65
C ASP A 640 0.27 23.14 16.13
N ALA A 641 -0.76 22.42 16.57
CA ALA A 641 -1.12 22.29 17.99
C ALA A 641 -0.10 21.45 18.81
N ALA A 642 0.71 20.64 18.15
CA ALA A 642 1.74 19.80 18.76
C ALA A 642 3.14 20.46 18.80
N ARG A 643 3.31 21.59 18.12
CA ARG A 643 4.51 22.45 18.15
C ARG A 643 4.38 23.50 19.26
#